data_AF-A0AAV6D162-F1
#
_entry.id   AF-A0AAV6D162-F1
#
_cell.length_a   1.000
_cell.length_b   1.000
_cell.length_c   1.000
_cell.angle_alpha   90.00
_cell.angle_beta   90.00
_cell.angle_gamma   90.00
#
_symmetry.space_group_name_H-M   'P 1'
#
loop_
_entity.id
_entity.type
_entity.pdbx_description
1 polymer ?
#
loop_
_entity_poly.entity_id
_entity_poly.type
_entity_poly.pdbx_seq_one_letter_code
_entity_poly.pdbx_strand_id
1 'polypeptide(L)'
;MSSQRGQAIVLIAIMLAVVVGMAGLAIDGSRAYALRRDLQAAVDAAALAAGDNLQQTGSYILAEQAATASFGTNMRLYNTPSCPGYGAPYPPYNPRMITCTYTDGPATVLKQVVTALGPAGTQFTVTASTSLALAFARILTNGSIPRLSATASGGVNNLLYTPTIAALSQAGCGGMAGNAITTTTGGTLFVVGDMVSSGAISIAGSAQVTGDVYARCQSSVPGVTTLCYPSGNATPCTFPDIAGLTKSGYNFVDPNYPQPAVTGGPASPPGDIAVLQPGTYSSDPGPAFVTNRCYFLAGGVYQWQRGYTNNGAFVSNELRPPDEPVYNDNTTRAGHQLWNTDGNCAGAFQVSGVFGSPNITREGTWAIELTSVRTETYNGVSYTRESAPSYCHTVSVTDTLPVIQVQVSNVPGATSYNVYAAPANGCLGPFGLAGSITVPPATPGPPEMGQNDNTAGCPAYSGTTCSLGNETAIFNDNLLGLGFNPTLAAPGLVGSHPPSGETAPLRSNLPNENANRAAPPAGDRANENACQTVARALAICPDAITPGAVAFVIPNGGCVNDTSNGDIRIFSGYQYNWMALYEPGAGNPPANTCSNFLGAAIDSAFIGLVYAPAAAITVNKASAFRTDDGGGVIAYTLTFSSQLPTIIGDPADYGPVPPGARLTG
;
A
#
# COMPACT_ATOMS: atom_id res chain seq x y z
N MET A 1 51.77 -2.27 79.77
CA MET A 1 50.93 -1.86 78.62
C MET A 1 51.80 -1.58 77.38
N SER A 2 52.30 -2.60 76.66
CA SER A 2 53.18 -2.39 75.48
C SER A 2 53.03 -3.39 74.32
N SER A 3 52.10 -4.35 74.38
CA SER A 3 51.96 -5.39 73.33
C SER A 3 51.00 -5.01 72.18
N GLN A 4 50.19 -3.95 72.34
CA GLN A 4 49.15 -3.58 71.35
C GLN A 4 49.64 -2.69 70.20
N ARG A 5 50.82 -2.06 70.30
CA ARG A 5 51.33 -1.13 69.26
C ARG A 5 51.90 -1.83 68.02
N GLY A 6 52.34 -3.10 68.13
CA GLY A 6 52.87 -3.87 66.99
C GLY A 6 51.80 -4.49 66.10
N GLN A 7 50.67 -4.96 66.66
CA GLN A 7 49.56 -5.54 65.90
C GLN A 7 48.75 -4.50 65.11
N ALA A 8 48.63 -3.27 65.62
CA ALA A 8 47.92 -2.19 64.94
C ALA A 8 48.57 -1.81 63.59
N ILE A 9 49.90 -1.82 63.52
CA ILE A 9 50.63 -1.54 62.26
C ILE A 9 50.36 -2.60 61.19
N VAL A 10 50.27 -3.88 61.58
CA VAL A 10 49.99 -4.99 60.66
C VAL A 10 48.55 -4.91 60.14
N LEU A 11 47.59 -4.61 61.01
CA LEU A 11 46.19 -4.43 60.65
C LEU A 11 45.97 -3.24 59.69
N ILE A 12 46.64 -2.11 59.95
CA ILE A 12 46.59 -0.94 59.06
C ILE A 12 47.23 -1.26 57.70
N ALA A 13 48.37 -1.96 57.68
CA ALA A 13 49.02 -2.36 56.44
C ALA A 13 48.12 -3.27 55.57
N ILE A 14 47.41 -4.22 56.19
CA ILE A 14 46.46 -5.10 55.48
C ILE A 14 45.24 -4.31 54.99
N MET A 15 44.65 -3.43 55.83
CA MET A 15 43.50 -2.62 55.41
C MET A 15 43.85 -1.65 54.28
N LEU A 16 45.03 -1.02 54.34
CA LEU A 16 45.50 -0.14 53.27
C LEU A 16 45.68 -0.91 51.96
N ALA A 17 46.26 -2.11 52.01
CA ALA A 17 46.39 -2.98 50.83
C ALA A 17 45.03 -3.35 50.23
N VAL A 18 44.03 -3.67 51.06
CA VAL A 18 42.66 -3.98 50.61
C VAL A 18 41.99 -2.76 49.97
N VAL A 19 42.09 -1.58 50.59
CA VAL A 19 41.49 -0.34 50.05
C VAL A 19 42.13 0.05 48.72
N VAL A 20 43.46 -0.04 48.60
CA VAL A 20 44.17 0.23 47.34
C VAL A 20 43.81 -0.79 46.27
N GLY A 21 43.67 -2.07 46.63
CA GLY A 21 43.22 -3.12 45.71
C GLY A 21 41.80 -2.87 45.19
N MET A 22 40.87 -2.49 46.06
CA MET A 22 39.48 -2.17 45.68
C MET A 22 39.39 -0.88 44.84
N ALA A 23 40.19 0.15 45.16
CA ALA A 23 40.25 1.37 44.36
C ALA A 23 40.81 1.12 42.96
N GLY A 24 41.87 0.31 42.85
CA GLY A 24 42.42 -0.11 41.55
C GLY A 24 41.40 -0.87 40.70
N LEU A 25 40.63 -1.78 41.32
CA LEU A 25 39.56 -2.50 40.64
C LEU A 25 38.40 -1.59 40.22
N ALA A 26 38.05 -0.59 41.02
CA ALA A 26 37.03 0.40 40.67
C ALA A 26 37.45 1.28 39.47
N ILE A 27 38.71 1.73 39.43
CA ILE A 27 39.24 2.52 38.31
C ILE A 27 39.28 1.69 37.03
N ASP A 28 39.88 0.49 37.07
CA ASP A 28 39.96 -0.38 35.89
C ASP A 28 38.56 -0.86 35.46
N GLY A 29 37.67 -1.13 36.40
CA GLY A 29 36.28 -1.49 36.14
C GLY A 29 35.47 -0.37 35.49
N SER A 30 35.63 0.87 35.94
CA SER A 30 34.97 2.04 35.33
C SER A 30 35.44 2.28 33.89
N ARG A 31 36.74 2.12 33.63
CA ARG A 31 37.31 2.22 32.27
C ARG A 31 36.84 1.07 31.37
N ALA A 32 36.74 -0.15 31.91
CA ALA A 32 36.19 -1.29 31.18
C ALA A 32 34.73 -1.06 30.78
N TYR A 33 33.92 -0.52 31.70
CA TYR A 33 32.52 -0.21 31.43
C TYR A 33 32.35 0.90 30.39
N ALA A 34 33.12 1.99 30.52
CA ALA A 34 33.10 3.08 29.53
C ALA A 34 33.50 2.58 28.13
N LEU A 35 34.60 1.81 28.05
CA LEU A 35 35.06 1.23 26.80
C LEU A 35 34.05 0.26 26.19
N ARG A 36 33.34 -0.53 27.02
CA ARG A 36 32.27 -1.40 26.55
C ARG A 36 31.11 -0.62 25.94
N ARG A 37 30.72 0.49 26.57
CA ARG A 37 29.65 1.37 26.07
C ARG A 37 30.04 2.03 24.75
N ASP A 38 31.25 2.57 24.66
CA ASP A 38 31.76 3.22 23.45
C ASP A 38 31.88 2.22 22.29
N LEU A 39 32.39 1.01 22.58
CA LEU A 39 32.42 -0.08 21.61
C LEU A 39 31.03 -0.46 21.10
N GLN A 40 30.04 -0.56 21.99
CA GLN A 40 28.67 -0.90 21.60
C GLN A 40 28.08 0.17 20.67
N ALA A 41 28.18 1.45 21.05
CA ALA A 41 27.70 2.54 20.22
C ALA A 41 28.40 2.58 18.85
N ALA A 42 29.71 2.30 18.80
CA ALA A 42 30.46 2.25 17.56
C ALA A 42 30.06 1.10 16.64
N VAL A 43 29.78 -0.11 17.17
CA VAL A 43 29.31 -1.23 16.34
C VAL A 43 27.88 -1.03 15.87
N ASP A 44 27.01 -0.44 16.69
CA ASP A 44 25.63 -0.11 16.32
C ASP A 44 25.61 0.90 15.15
N ALA A 45 26.40 1.97 15.26
CA ALA A 45 26.55 2.97 14.21
C ALA A 45 27.17 2.40 12.92
N ALA A 46 28.13 1.48 13.04
CA ALA A 46 28.75 0.83 11.89
C ALA A 46 27.78 -0.10 11.16
N ALA A 47 27.01 -0.90 11.92
CA ALA A 47 26.03 -1.82 11.37
C ALA A 47 24.91 -1.08 10.62
N LEU A 48 24.44 0.05 11.16
CA LEU A 48 23.47 0.93 10.49
C LEU A 48 24.06 1.60 9.25
N ALA A 49 25.28 2.12 9.33
CA ALA A 49 25.92 2.82 8.20
C ALA A 49 26.14 1.90 6.99
N ALA A 50 26.53 0.64 7.20
CA ALA A 50 26.60 -0.35 6.13
C ALA A 50 25.24 -0.55 5.48
N GLY A 51 24.21 -0.70 6.32
CA GLY A 51 22.88 -0.96 5.81
C GLY A 51 22.35 0.21 4.95
N ASP A 52 22.45 1.42 5.48
CA ASP A 52 21.98 2.63 4.81
C ASP A 52 22.73 2.87 3.49
N ASN A 53 24.05 2.64 3.45
CA ASN A 53 24.81 2.76 2.20
C ASN A 53 24.42 1.69 1.17
N LEU A 54 24.15 0.45 1.60
CA LEU A 54 23.68 -0.59 0.67
C LEU A 54 22.34 -0.18 0.07
N GLN A 55 21.45 0.37 0.88
CA GLN A 55 20.15 0.84 0.45
C GLN A 55 20.24 1.97 -0.58
N GLN A 56 21.14 2.94 -0.37
CA GLN A 56 21.29 4.09 -1.26
C GLN A 56 22.02 3.76 -2.57
N THR A 57 22.97 2.82 -2.53
CA THR A 57 23.92 2.62 -3.65
C THR A 57 23.80 1.27 -4.35
N GLY A 58 23.12 0.29 -3.74
CA GLY A 58 23.10 -1.10 -4.21
C GLY A 58 24.46 -1.81 -4.14
N SER A 59 25.50 -1.19 -3.57
CA SER A 59 26.88 -1.69 -3.60
C SER A 59 27.33 -2.23 -2.25
N TYR A 60 27.57 -3.54 -2.18
CA TYR A 60 28.17 -4.19 -1.01
C TYR A 60 29.53 -3.61 -0.64
N ILE A 61 30.31 -3.18 -1.63
CA ILE A 61 31.64 -2.59 -1.43
C ILE A 61 31.52 -1.26 -0.67
N LEU A 62 30.62 -0.38 -1.12
CA LEU A 62 30.41 0.93 -0.48
C LEU A 62 29.80 0.76 0.92
N ALA A 63 28.92 -0.21 1.11
CA ALA A 63 28.35 -0.56 2.41
C ALA A 63 29.41 -0.97 3.45
N GLU A 64 30.27 -1.94 3.13
CA GLU A 64 31.32 -2.40 4.06
C GLU A 64 32.37 -1.30 4.34
N GLN A 65 32.63 -0.43 3.36
CA GLN A 65 33.47 0.75 3.54
C GLN A 65 32.84 1.75 4.52
N ALA A 66 31.55 2.04 4.36
CA ALA A 66 30.81 2.94 5.25
C ALA A 66 30.77 2.43 6.70
N ALA A 67 30.56 1.12 6.91
CA ALA A 67 30.66 0.51 8.25
C ALA A 67 32.06 0.69 8.86
N THR A 68 33.11 0.44 8.07
CA THR A 68 34.49 0.60 8.52
C THR A 68 34.78 2.04 8.94
N ALA A 69 34.42 3.01 8.11
CA ALA A 69 34.63 4.44 8.37
C ALA A 69 33.83 4.96 9.57
N SER A 70 32.55 4.55 9.67
CA SER A 70 31.67 4.90 10.80
C SER A 70 32.22 4.35 12.13
N PHE A 71 32.66 3.09 12.15
CA PHE A 71 33.29 2.50 13.33
C PHE A 71 34.55 3.27 13.76
N GLY A 72 35.47 3.52 12.83
CA GLY A 72 36.72 4.24 13.09
C GLY A 72 36.48 5.63 13.65
N THR A 73 35.52 6.36 13.09
CA THR A 73 35.14 7.71 13.56
C THR A 73 34.58 7.68 14.98
N ASN A 74 33.68 6.75 15.29
CA ASN A 74 33.08 6.63 16.63
C ASN A 74 34.10 6.18 17.70
N MET A 75 35.05 5.31 17.33
CA MET A 75 36.15 4.90 18.20
C MET A 75 37.32 5.90 18.23
N ARG A 76 37.25 6.99 17.46
CA ARG A 76 38.31 8.01 17.30
C ARG A 76 39.65 7.41 16.88
N LEU A 77 39.60 6.51 15.90
CA LEU A 77 40.77 5.90 15.25
C LEU A 77 41.12 6.75 14.02
N TYR A 78 42.38 7.13 13.88
CA TYR A 78 42.85 8.10 12.88
C TYR A 78 43.64 7.46 11.74
N ASN A 79 44.20 6.27 11.96
CA ASN A 79 44.88 5.45 10.97
C ASN A 79 43.85 4.67 10.16
N THR A 80 44.16 4.54 8.88
CA THR A 80 43.42 3.67 7.97
C THR A 80 43.53 2.22 8.41
N PRO A 81 42.42 1.49 8.55
CA PRO A 81 42.45 0.08 8.89
C PRO A 81 43.02 -0.77 7.74
N SER A 82 43.74 -1.83 8.09
CA SER A 82 44.13 -2.87 7.16
C SER A 82 43.00 -3.88 7.03
N CYS A 83 42.32 -3.90 5.89
CA CYS A 83 41.22 -4.80 5.56
C CYS A 83 41.55 -5.62 4.29
N PRO A 84 41.10 -6.87 4.18
CA PRO A 84 40.92 -7.52 2.89
C PRO A 84 39.98 -6.68 2.00
N GLY A 85 40.10 -6.79 0.67
CA GLY A 85 39.19 -6.10 -0.24
C GLY A 85 37.73 -6.41 0.08
N TYR A 86 36.82 -5.45 -0.12
CA TYR A 86 35.38 -5.57 0.11
C TYR A 86 34.66 -6.23 -1.08
N GLY A 87 33.39 -6.62 -0.93
CA GLY A 87 32.68 -7.36 -1.97
C GLY A 87 31.37 -8.03 -1.54
N ALA A 88 30.62 -8.49 -2.53
CA ALA A 88 29.34 -9.18 -2.32
C ALA A 88 29.51 -10.57 -1.67
N PRO A 89 28.51 -11.07 -0.93
CA PRO A 89 28.49 -12.46 -0.46
C PRO A 89 28.57 -13.46 -1.62
N TYR A 90 29.13 -14.65 -1.35
CA TYR A 90 29.34 -15.65 -2.39
C TYR A 90 28.01 -16.31 -2.79
N PRO A 91 27.74 -16.47 -4.11
CA PRO A 91 26.49 -17.07 -4.54
C PRO A 91 26.37 -18.54 -4.12
N PRO A 92 25.17 -18.99 -3.69
CA PRO A 92 23.99 -18.17 -3.54
C PRO A 92 23.79 -17.59 -2.12
N TYR A 93 24.43 -18.11 -1.05
CA TYR A 93 24.16 -17.65 0.34
C TYR A 93 25.35 -17.73 1.31
N ASN A 94 26.59 -17.85 0.83
CA ASN A 94 27.71 -18.00 1.75
C ASN A 94 28.08 -16.65 2.37
N PRO A 95 27.96 -16.50 3.70
CA PRO A 95 28.26 -15.23 4.36
C PRO A 95 29.71 -14.86 4.11
N ARG A 96 29.93 -13.61 3.74
CA ARG A 96 31.27 -13.10 3.50
C ARG A 96 31.78 -12.44 4.76
N MET A 97 33.00 -12.81 5.14
CA MET A 97 33.63 -12.33 6.37
C MET A 97 34.83 -11.46 6.02
N ILE A 98 34.82 -10.23 6.52
CA ILE A 98 35.92 -9.27 6.41
C ILE A 98 36.44 -8.97 7.80
N THR A 99 37.76 -9.02 7.99
CA THR A 99 38.39 -8.64 9.25
C THR A 99 39.35 -7.49 8.99
N CYS A 100 38.99 -6.31 9.51
CA CYS A 100 39.77 -5.10 9.50
C CYS A 100 40.54 -4.95 10.80
N THR A 101 41.80 -4.53 10.71
CA THR A 101 42.66 -4.30 11.88
C THR A 101 43.11 -2.85 11.92
N TYR A 102 42.97 -2.22 13.08
CA TYR A 102 43.43 -0.86 13.32
C TYR A 102 44.74 -0.89 14.09
N THR A 103 45.71 -0.09 13.64
CA THR A 103 47.04 0.01 14.26
C THR A 103 47.13 1.14 15.29
N ASP A 104 46.09 1.97 15.40
CA ASP A 104 46.00 3.02 16.40
C ASP A 104 45.61 2.47 17.77
N GLY A 105 46.48 2.70 18.75
CA GLY A 105 46.20 2.39 20.15
C GLY A 105 45.90 0.89 20.39
N PRO A 106 45.11 0.53 21.42
CA PRO A 106 44.86 -0.87 21.80
C PRO A 106 44.42 -1.70 20.60
N ALA A 107 44.94 -2.93 20.46
CA ALA A 107 44.84 -3.78 19.28
C ALA A 107 43.39 -4.07 18.85
N THR A 108 42.80 -3.13 18.11
CA THR A 108 41.38 -3.08 17.78
C THR A 108 41.14 -3.80 16.47
N VAL A 109 40.20 -4.75 16.50
CA VAL A 109 39.82 -5.58 15.37
C VAL A 109 38.34 -5.40 15.12
N LEU A 110 37.98 -5.10 13.88
CA LEU A 110 36.60 -5.00 13.41
C LEU A 110 36.35 -6.15 12.44
N LYS A 111 35.40 -7.02 12.77
CA LYS A 111 34.94 -8.10 11.92
C LYS A 111 33.57 -7.74 11.39
N GLN A 112 33.40 -7.86 10.08
CA GLN A 112 32.12 -7.69 9.38
C GLN A 112 31.74 -9.03 8.76
N VAL A 113 30.47 -9.43 8.94
CA VAL A 113 29.89 -10.61 8.29
C VAL A 113 28.67 -10.14 7.51
N VAL A 114 28.72 -10.28 6.19
CA VAL A 114 27.64 -9.90 5.27
C VAL A 114 26.93 -11.15 4.79
N THR A 115 25.62 -11.20 4.98
CA THR A 115 24.77 -12.32 4.55
C THR A 115 23.66 -11.80 3.66
N ALA A 116 23.58 -12.28 2.41
CA ALA A 116 22.44 -12.05 1.54
C ALA A 116 21.34 -13.07 1.86
N LEU A 117 20.17 -12.58 2.27
CA LEU A 117 19.02 -13.36 2.70
C LEU A 117 17.89 -13.35 1.64
N GLY A 118 18.24 -12.98 0.39
CA GLY A 118 17.30 -12.86 -0.74
C GLY A 118 16.15 -11.89 -0.47
N PRO A 119 14.88 -12.36 -0.46
CA PRO A 119 13.71 -11.54 -0.16
C PRO A 119 13.79 -10.78 1.15
N ALA A 120 14.45 -11.37 2.15
CA ALA A 120 14.61 -10.77 3.47
C ALA A 120 15.71 -9.70 3.52
N GLY A 121 16.35 -9.40 2.39
CA GLY A 121 17.37 -8.37 2.31
C GLY A 121 18.77 -8.86 2.61
N THR A 122 19.58 -7.97 3.17
CA THR A 122 20.97 -8.24 3.56
C THR A 122 21.15 -7.91 5.03
N GLN A 123 21.88 -8.78 5.74
CA GLN A 123 22.30 -8.53 7.12
C GLN A 123 23.82 -8.31 7.20
N PHE A 124 24.21 -7.26 7.92
CA PHE A 124 25.57 -6.90 8.28
C PHE A 124 25.78 -7.12 9.79
N THR A 125 26.47 -8.18 10.17
CA THR A 125 26.88 -8.40 11.56
C THR A 125 28.27 -7.83 11.77
N VAL A 126 28.36 -6.82 12.62
CA VAL A 126 29.60 -6.11 12.96
C VAL A 126 30.02 -6.50 14.37
N THR A 127 31.19 -7.12 14.50
CA THR A 127 31.81 -7.47 15.78
C THR A 127 33.12 -6.74 15.93
N ALA A 128 33.26 -5.91 16.96
CA ALA A 128 34.52 -5.27 17.32
C ALA A 128 35.13 -5.93 18.55
N SER A 129 36.46 -5.99 18.61
CA SER A 129 37.19 -6.33 19.83
C SER A 129 38.39 -5.42 20.03
N THR A 130 38.64 -5.01 21.26
CA THR A 130 39.79 -4.18 21.63
C THR A 130 40.40 -4.64 22.95
N SER A 131 41.68 -4.35 23.15
CA SER A 131 42.39 -4.66 24.39
C SER A 131 42.15 -3.59 25.45
N LEU A 132 41.80 -3.98 26.66
CA LEU A 132 41.64 -3.07 27.80
C LEU A 132 43.01 -2.76 28.43
N ALA A 133 43.39 -1.49 28.44
CA ALA A 133 44.60 -1.04 29.12
C ALA A 133 44.38 -0.99 30.65
N LEU A 134 44.75 -2.06 31.35
CA LEU A 134 44.70 -2.15 32.82
C LEU A 134 45.81 -1.30 33.46
N ALA A 135 45.46 -0.48 34.45
CA ALA A 135 46.43 0.32 35.20
C ALA A 135 46.88 -0.35 36.51
N PHE A 136 45.96 -1.02 37.23
CA PHE A 136 46.23 -1.57 38.57
C PHE A 136 46.00 -3.09 38.64
N ALA A 137 44.99 -3.61 37.95
CA ALA A 137 44.63 -5.03 37.96
C ALA A 137 45.56 -5.91 37.11
N ARG A 138 46.60 -5.36 36.48
CA ARG A 138 47.57 -6.11 35.65
C ARG A 138 48.30 -7.21 36.43
N ILE A 139 48.47 -7.02 37.75
CA ILE A 139 49.02 -8.02 38.68
C ILE A 139 48.08 -9.24 38.81
N LEU A 140 46.76 -9.01 38.75
CA LEU A 140 45.74 -10.06 38.90
C LEU A 140 45.57 -10.91 37.64
N THR A 141 45.96 -10.38 36.47
CA THR A 141 45.81 -11.07 35.18
C THR A 141 47.05 -11.86 34.74
N ASN A 142 48.04 -11.99 35.62
CA ASN A 142 49.32 -12.68 35.33
C ASN A 142 49.99 -12.20 34.03
N GLY A 143 49.88 -10.89 33.75
CA GLY A 143 50.46 -10.26 32.55
C GLY A 143 49.62 -10.33 31.27
N SER A 144 48.47 -11.02 31.28
CA SER A 144 47.56 -11.03 30.13
C SER A 144 46.74 -9.73 30.04
N ILE A 145 46.52 -9.25 28.80
CA ILE A 145 45.73 -8.05 28.53
C ILE A 145 44.30 -8.51 28.17
N PRO A 146 43.29 -8.26 29.01
CA PRO A 146 41.92 -8.68 28.71
C PRO A 146 41.38 -7.92 27.48
N ARG A 147 40.51 -8.60 26.72
CA ARG A 147 39.82 -8.02 25.56
C ARG A 147 38.34 -7.85 25.85
N LEU A 148 37.78 -6.74 25.39
CA LEU A 148 36.35 -6.49 25.35
C LEU A 148 35.88 -6.63 23.91
N SER A 149 34.70 -7.19 23.71
CA SER A 149 34.08 -7.33 22.39
C SER A 149 32.63 -6.87 22.38
N ALA A 150 32.20 -6.18 21.34
CA ALA A 150 30.79 -5.82 21.13
C ALA A 150 30.36 -6.33 19.75
N THR A 151 29.08 -6.68 19.63
CA THR A 151 28.49 -7.12 18.36
C THR A 151 27.17 -6.39 18.17
N ALA A 152 26.90 -5.99 16.94
CA ALA A 152 25.62 -5.47 16.48
C ALA A 152 25.30 -6.03 15.10
N SER A 153 24.01 -6.15 14.78
CA SER A 153 23.58 -6.57 13.45
C SER A 153 22.67 -5.52 12.82
N GLY A 154 23.02 -5.06 11.62
CA GLY A 154 22.22 -4.14 10.81
C GLY A 154 21.55 -4.91 9.68
N GLY A 155 20.24 -4.81 9.54
CA GLY A 155 19.48 -5.40 8.45
C GLY A 155 18.98 -4.33 7.49
N VAL A 156 19.03 -4.62 6.20
CA VAL A 156 18.45 -3.80 5.13
C VAL A 156 17.52 -4.70 4.35
N ASN A 157 16.27 -4.30 4.22
CA ASN A 157 15.33 -5.02 3.37
C ASN A 157 15.75 -4.87 1.90
N ASN A 158 15.48 -5.86 1.08
CA ASN A 158 15.82 -5.76 -0.32
C ASN A 158 14.86 -4.76 -1.01
N LEU A 159 15.38 -3.60 -1.43
CA LEU A 159 14.60 -2.59 -2.14
C LEU A 159 14.08 -3.09 -3.50
N LEU A 160 14.77 -4.05 -4.12
CA LEU A 160 14.38 -4.65 -5.39
C LEU A 160 13.34 -5.76 -5.23
N TYR A 161 12.95 -6.07 -3.98
CA TYR A 161 12.17 -7.26 -3.70
C TYR A 161 11.03 -6.96 -2.76
N THR A 162 9.87 -6.77 -3.35
CA THR A 162 8.58 -6.73 -2.68
C THR A 162 7.77 -7.91 -3.24
N PRO A 163 7.41 -8.90 -2.42
CA PRO A 163 6.72 -10.08 -2.90
C PRO A 163 5.26 -9.77 -3.26
N THR A 164 4.74 -10.39 -4.32
CA THR A 164 3.30 -10.37 -4.61
C THR A 164 2.52 -11.03 -3.48
N ILE A 165 3.01 -12.18 -2.98
CA ILE A 165 2.50 -12.80 -1.76
C ILE A 165 3.62 -13.24 -0.83
N ALA A 166 3.44 -13.00 0.46
CA ALA A 166 4.38 -13.39 1.50
C ALA A 166 3.66 -13.97 2.73
N ALA A 167 4.13 -15.13 3.19
CA ALA A 167 3.73 -15.70 4.47
C ALA A 167 4.90 -15.73 5.45
N LEU A 168 4.71 -15.13 6.63
CA LEU A 168 5.75 -14.97 7.66
C LEU A 168 5.85 -16.16 8.62
N SER A 169 4.81 -16.99 8.72
CA SER A 169 4.78 -18.17 9.57
C SER A 169 5.85 -19.18 9.16
N GLN A 170 6.39 -19.88 10.16
CA GLN A 170 7.34 -20.97 9.95
C GLN A 170 6.66 -22.35 9.94
N ALA A 171 5.33 -22.41 9.90
CA ALA A 171 4.58 -23.66 9.87
C ALA A 171 5.06 -24.60 8.76
N GLY A 172 5.21 -25.89 9.07
CA GLY A 172 5.72 -26.92 8.15
C GLY A 172 7.25 -27.03 8.10
N CYS A 173 7.97 -26.16 8.80
CA CYS A 173 9.43 -26.21 8.94
C CYS A 173 9.85 -26.80 10.29
N GLY A 174 10.93 -27.59 10.32
CA GLY A 174 11.58 -28.02 11.57
C GLY A 174 10.67 -28.77 12.55
N GLY A 175 9.62 -29.44 12.05
CA GLY A 175 8.64 -30.17 12.86
C GLY A 175 7.43 -29.34 13.34
N MET A 176 7.34 -28.06 12.96
CA MET A 176 6.15 -27.24 13.23
C MET A 176 4.96 -27.70 12.39
N ALA A 177 3.79 -27.83 13.03
CA ALA A 177 2.57 -28.27 12.36
C ALA A 177 2.02 -27.21 11.38
N GLY A 178 1.29 -27.67 10.35
CA GLY A 178 0.63 -26.82 9.36
C GLY A 178 1.53 -26.39 8.21
N ASN A 179 1.07 -25.40 7.44
CA ASN A 179 1.80 -24.77 6.34
C ASN A 179 1.61 -23.25 6.42
N ALA A 180 2.55 -22.48 5.86
CA ALA A 180 2.47 -21.03 5.84
C ALA A 180 1.63 -20.50 4.66
N ILE A 181 1.72 -21.16 3.50
CA ILE A 181 0.84 -20.94 2.34
C ILE A 181 0.13 -22.25 2.02
N THR A 182 -1.19 -22.22 1.89
CA THR A 182 -2.00 -23.40 1.57
C THR A 182 -3.04 -23.11 0.48
N THR A 183 -3.23 -24.00 -0.49
CA THR A 183 -4.48 -24.09 -1.24
C THR A 183 -5.27 -25.32 -0.77
N THR A 184 -6.56 -25.18 -0.49
CA THR A 184 -7.38 -26.28 0.07
C THR A 184 -8.30 -26.97 -0.94
N THR A 185 -8.42 -26.41 -2.14
CA THR A 185 -9.24 -26.95 -3.23
C THR A 185 -8.40 -27.19 -4.49
N GLY A 186 -8.90 -28.03 -5.39
CA GLY A 186 -8.33 -28.19 -6.73
C GLY A 186 -8.55 -26.93 -7.58
N GLY A 187 -7.78 -26.79 -8.67
CA GLY A 187 -7.77 -25.61 -9.53
C GLY A 187 -6.35 -25.08 -9.75
N THR A 188 -6.23 -23.87 -10.31
CA THR A 188 -4.93 -23.20 -10.51
C THR A 188 -4.91 -21.84 -9.83
N LEU A 189 -4.01 -21.67 -8.85
CA LEU A 189 -3.66 -20.36 -8.30
C LEU A 189 -2.69 -19.68 -9.26
N PHE A 190 -2.98 -18.45 -9.69
CA PHE A 190 -2.06 -17.68 -10.52
C PHE A 190 -1.45 -16.54 -9.70
N VAL A 191 -0.13 -16.38 -9.74
CA VAL A 191 0.61 -15.29 -9.09
C VAL A 191 1.49 -14.59 -10.12
N VAL A 192 1.24 -13.30 -10.36
CA VAL A 192 2.10 -12.47 -11.19
C VAL A 192 3.08 -11.73 -10.29
N GLY A 193 4.38 -12.00 -10.44
CA GLY A 193 5.44 -11.66 -9.48
C GLY A 193 5.80 -12.81 -8.54
N ASP A 194 6.48 -12.50 -7.44
CA ASP A 194 7.13 -13.50 -6.60
C ASP A 194 6.23 -14.05 -5.48
N MET A 195 6.44 -15.33 -5.14
CA MET A 195 5.79 -16.03 -4.03
C MET A 195 6.81 -16.34 -2.93
N VAL A 196 6.56 -15.88 -1.70
CA VAL A 196 7.51 -16.03 -0.58
C VAL A 196 6.87 -16.68 0.63
N SER A 197 7.54 -17.67 1.20
CA SER A 197 7.09 -18.37 2.39
C SER A 197 8.25 -18.64 3.34
N SER A 198 8.12 -18.13 4.57
CA SER A 198 8.97 -18.48 5.71
C SER A 198 8.67 -19.87 6.29
N GLY A 199 7.64 -20.56 5.78
CA GLY A 199 7.24 -21.91 6.15
C GLY A 199 7.13 -22.82 4.93
N ALA A 200 6.41 -23.94 5.07
CA ALA A 200 6.05 -24.81 3.95
C ALA A 200 4.90 -24.22 3.13
N ILE A 201 4.93 -24.51 1.82
CA ILE A 201 3.89 -24.23 0.84
C ILE A 201 3.23 -25.56 0.46
N SER A 202 1.91 -25.63 0.56
CA SER A 202 1.11 -26.82 0.23
C SER A 202 0.03 -26.48 -0.80
N ILE A 203 0.10 -27.11 -1.97
CA ILE A 203 -0.83 -26.86 -3.09
C ILE A 203 -1.65 -28.12 -3.35
N ALA A 204 -2.97 -28.05 -3.16
CA ALA A 204 -3.89 -29.17 -3.42
C ALA A 204 -4.20 -29.37 -4.92
N GLY A 205 -3.96 -28.37 -5.77
CA GLY A 205 -4.13 -28.39 -7.22
C GLY A 205 -2.84 -28.02 -7.96
N SER A 206 -2.87 -26.93 -8.70
CA SER A 206 -1.67 -26.30 -9.27
C SER A 206 -1.53 -24.83 -8.85
N ALA A 207 -0.32 -24.32 -8.92
CA ALA A 207 -0.03 -22.90 -8.82
C ALA A 207 0.94 -22.50 -9.94
N GLN A 208 0.67 -21.38 -10.59
CA GLN A 208 1.50 -20.79 -11.63
C GLN A 208 2.05 -19.45 -11.14
N VAL A 209 3.38 -19.33 -11.09
CA VAL A 209 4.07 -18.14 -10.55
C VAL A 209 4.96 -17.58 -11.63
N THR A 210 4.71 -16.34 -12.08
CA THR A 210 5.55 -15.74 -13.12
C THR A 210 6.93 -15.32 -12.61
N GLY A 211 7.04 -15.00 -11.31
CA GLY A 211 8.30 -14.74 -10.64
C GLY A 211 8.95 -15.97 -9.99
N ASP A 212 9.88 -15.70 -9.10
CA ASP A 212 10.57 -16.68 -8.27
C ASP A 212 9.66 -17.19 -7.13
N VAL A 213 9.92 -18.41 -6.69
CA VAL A 213 9.26 -19.04 -5.55
C VAL A 213 10.28 -19.27 -4.45
N TYR A 214 10.14 -18.57 -3.33
CA TYR A 214 11.01 -18.70 -2.18
C TYR A 214 10.31 -19.50 -1.10
N ALA A 215 10.72 -20.75 -0.89
CA ALA A 215 10.14 -21.64 0.10
C ALA A 215 11.21 -22.04 1.12
N ARG A 216 11.06 -21.64 2.39
CA ARG A 216 12.11 -21.86 3.40
C ARG A 216 12.58 -23.31 3.49
N CYS A 217 11.64 -24.24 3.51
CA CYS A 217 11.89 -25.64 3.87
C CYS A 217 11.73 -26.63 2.73
N GLN A 218 11.60 -26.14 1.50
CA GLN A 218 11.33 -26.95 0.32
C GLN A 218 12.30 -26.55 -0.79
N SER A 219 13.12 -27.49 -1.25
CA SER A 219 13.93 -27.35 -2.47
C SER A 219 13.10 -27.43 -3.75
N SER A 220 11.89 -27.99 -3.65
CA SER A 220 10.86 -27.97 -4.68
C SER A 220 9.49 -27.97 -4.01
N VAL A 221 8.51 -27.32 -4.65
CA VAL A 221 7.13 -27.25 -4.14
C VAL A 221 6.22 -28.02 -5.11
N PRO A 222 5.70 -29.20 -4.72
CA PRO A 222 4.77 -29.95 -5.55
C PRO A 222 3.55 -29.11 -5.95
N GLY A 223 3.13 -29.21 -7.21
CA GLY A 223 2.00 -28.44 -7.76
C GLY A 223 2.35 -27.03 -8.23
N VAL A 224 3.54 -26.49 -7.92
CA VAL A 224 3.97 -25.16 -8.38
C VAL A 224 4.75 -25.27 -9.70
N THR A 225 4.42 -24.40 -10.66
CA THR A 225 5.14 -24.21 -11.92
C THR A 225 5.53 -22.74 -12.06
N THR A 226 6.80 -22.45 -12.35
CA THR A 226 7.25 -21.09 -12.66
C THR A 226 7.06 -20.77 -14.15
N LEU A 227 6.67 -19.54 -14.43
CA LEU A 227 6.44 -19.00 -15.76
C LEU A 227 7.44 -17.88 -16.06
N CYS A 228 7.28 -17.25 -17.22
CA CYS A 228 8.09 -16.13 -17.66
C CYS A 228 7.55 -14.80 -17.10
N TYR A 229 8.41 -13.99 -16.51
CA TYR A 229 8.07 -12.62 -16.08
C TYR A 229 8.62 -11.59 -17.08
N PRO A 230 7.88 -10.52 -17.42
CA PRO A 230 6.53 -10.19 -16.94
C PRO A 230 5.38 -10.80 -17.75
N SER A 231 5.65 -11.44 -18.90
CA SER A 231 4.58 -11.83 -19.86
C SER A 231 3.59 -12.89 -19.37
N GLY A 232 3.95 -13.68 -18.36
CA GLY A 232 3.18 -14.84 -17.93
C GLY A 232 3.19 -16.02 -18.91
N ASN A 233 4.05 -16.00 -19.93
CA ASN A 233 4.18 -17.10 -20.88
C ASN A 233 4.82 -18.35 -20.24
N ALA A 234 4.54 -19.52 -20.83
CA ALA A 234 5.24 -20.75 -20.46
C ALA A 234 6.72 -20.68 -20.84
N THR A 235 7.58 -21.28 -20.01
CA THR A 235 9.01 -21.44 -20.32
C THR A 235 9.20 -22.39 -21.52
N PRO A 236 10.23 -22.19 -22.37
CA PRO A 236 11.33 -21.22 -22.26
C PRO A 236 10.93 -19.78 -22.62
N CYS A 237 11.50 -18.81 -21.90
CA CYS A 237 11.16 -17.40 -22.06
C CYS A 237 11.81 -16.76 -23.29
N THR A 238 11.08 -15.82 -23.90
CA THR A 238 11.60 -15.00 -25.00
C THR A 238 11.99 -13.64 -24.43
N PHE A 239 13.18 -13.15 -24.78
CA PHE A 239 13.64 -11.82 -24.34
C PHE A 239 12.58 -10.75 -24.66
N PRO A 240 12.24 -9.85 -23.72
CA PRO A 240 12.94 -9.54 -22.46
C PRO A 240 12.57 -10.42 -21.25
N ASP A 241 11.69 -11.41 -21.42
CA ASP A 241 11.18 -12.19 -20.30
C ASP A 241 12.25 -13.08 -19.63
N ILE A 242 12.12 -13.26 -18.32
CA ILE A 242 13.00 -14.09 -17.49
C ILE A 242 12.20 -15.21 -16.83
N ALA A 243 12.74 -16.43 -16.83
CA ALA A 243 12.11 -17.57 -16.18
C ALA A 243 12.31 -17.51 -14.66
N GLY A 244 11.22 -17.63 -13.90
CA GLY A 244 11.28 -17.77 -12.44
C GLY A 244 11.90 -19.10 -11.99
N LEU A 245 12.47 -19.11 -10.79
CA LEU A 245 13.08 -20.28 -10.15
C LEU A 245 12.48 -20.54 -8.76
N THR A 246 12.43 -21.82 -8.38
CA THR A 246 12.16 -22.21 -6.98
C THR A 246 13.46 -22.24 -6.20
N LYS A 247 13.52 -21.48 -5.10
CA LYS A 247 14.70 -21.31 -4.26
C LYS A 247 14.37 -21.63 -2.79
N SER A 248 15.30 -22.29 -2.09
CA SER A 248 15.11 -22.75 -0.72
C SER A 248 16.00 -22.06 0.31
N GLY A 249 15.64 -22.18 1.60
CA GLY A 249 16.45 -21.69 2.73
C GLY A 249 16.16 -20.24 3.16
N TYR A 250 15.13 -19.61 2.61
CA TYR A 250 14.81 -18.20 2.87
C TYR A 250 13.86 -18.03 4.04
N ASN A 251 14.16 -17.08 4.91
CA ASN A 251 13.26 -16.64 5.97
C ASN A 251 12.88 -15.20 5.72
N PHE A 252 11.68 -14.96 5.21
CA PHE A 252 11.14 -13.62 5.04
C PHE A 252 10.81 -13.05 6.43
N VAL A 253 11.58 -12.04 6.81
CA VAL A 253 11.40 -11.33 8.08
C VAL A 253 10.36 -10.25 7.86
N ASP A 254 9.51 -10.05 8.86
CA ASP A 254 8.52 -8.97 8.85
C ASP A 254 9.19 -7.62 8.49
N PRO A 255 8.78 -6.96 7.39
CA PRO A 255 9.27 -5.63 7.06
C PRO A 255 8.99 -4.60 8.15
N ASN A 256 8.05 -4.84 9.07
CA ASN A 256 7.68 -3.95 10.16
C ASN A 256 7.22 -2.56 9.67
N TYR A 257 6.34 -2.54 8.67
CA TYR A 257 5.75 -1.30 8.18
C TYR A 257 5.01 -0.56 9.31
N PRO A 258 5.14 0.78 9.40
CA PRO A 258 4.41 1.57 10.37
C PRO A 258 2.93 1.67 9.99
N GLN A 259 2.08 1.87 10.99
CA GLN A 259 0.65 2.11 10.78
C GLN A 259 0.43 3.45 10.05
N PRO A 260 -0.51 3.53 9.09
CA PRO A 260 -1.03 4.81 8.60
C PRO A 260 -1.60 5.68 9.73
N ALA A 261 -1.28 6.98 9.72
CA ALA A 261 -1.73 7.92 10.74
C ALA A 261 -3.25 8.18 10.62
N VAL A 262 -3.98 8.01 11.72
CA VAL A 262 -5.41 8.28 11.79
C VAL A 262 -5.61 9.76 12.12
N THR A 263 -6.03 10.55 11.13
CA THR A 263 -6.20 12.02 11.26
C THR A 263 -7.64 12.46 11.56
N GLY A 264 -8.60 11.52 11.61
CA GLY A 264 -10.01 11.77 11.91
C GLY A 264 -10.41 11.48 13.36
N GLY A 265 -11.53 12.08 13.81
CA GLY A 265 -12.13 11.84 15.12
C GLY A 265 -13.00 10.57 15.18
N PRO A 266 -13.79 10.38 16.25
CA PRO A 266 -14.78 9.32 16.32
C PRO A 266 -15.79 9.44 15.18
N ALA A 267 -15.99 8.35 14.45
CA ALA A 267 -16.94 8.24 13.35
C ALA A 267 -18.18 7.45 13.78
N SER A 268 -19.35 7.85 13.26
CA SER A 268 -20.59 7.13 13.50
C SER A 268 -20.67 5.85 12.68
N PRO A 269 -21.30 4.78 13.19
CA PRO A 269 -21.51 3.55 12.42
C PRO A 269 -22.21 3.84 11.08
N PRO A 270 -21.96 3.05 10.02
CA PRO A 270 -22.68 3.20 8.77
C PRO A 270 -24.20 3.11 8.97
N GLY A 271 -24.93 3.99 8.29
CA GLY A 271 -26.40 4.05 8.31
C GLY A 271 -26.95 4.03 6.89
N ASP A 272 -28.00 4.81 6.64
CA ASP A 272 -28.58 4.95 5.28
C ASP A 272 -27.79 5.93 4.41
N ILE A 273 -26.95 6.73 5.02
CA ILE A 273 -26.03 7.66 4.37
C ILE A 273 -24.99 6.87 3.56
N ALA A 274 -24.94 7.10 2.24
CA ALA A 274 -24.06 6.35 1.34
C ALA A 274 -22.59 6.76 1.42
N VAL A 275 -22.24 7.96 1.91
CA VAL A 275 -20.84 8.37 2.05
C VAL A 275 -20.36 8.18 3.49
N LEU A 276 -19.27 7.45 3.66
CA LEU A 276 -18.61 7.24 4.94
C LEU A 276 -17.40 8.16 5.06
N GLN A 277 -17.22 8.79 6.21
CA GLN A 277 -16.11 9.70 6.49
C GLN A 277 -14.97 8.95 7.19
N PRO A 278 -13.70 9.31 6.93
CA PRO A 278 -12.58 8.69 7.61
C PRO A 278 -12.57 9.02 9.11
N GLY A 279 -11.93 8.17 9.90
CA GLY A 279 -11.88 8.32 11.35
C GLY A 279 -11.94 6.98 12.09
N THR A 280 -12.27 7.05 13.37
CA THR A 280 -12.28 5.89 14.26
C THR A 280 -13.71 5.38 14.49
N TYR A 281 -13.98 4.17 14.03
CA TYR A 281 -15.26 3.49 14.21
C TYR A 281 -15.19 2.54 15.41
N SER A 282 -16.05 2.77 16.40
CA SER A 282 -16.06 2.00 17.66
C SER A 282 -16.81 0.68 17.59
N SER A 283 -17.51 0.39 16.49
CA SER A 283 -18.30 -0.81 16.26
C SER A 283 -18.00 -1.41 14.88
N ASP A 284 -18.21 -2.71 14.75
CA ASP A 284 -18.15 -3.40 13.45
C ASP A 284 -19.32 -2.93 12.56
N PRO A 285 -19.08 -2.53 11.30
CA PRO A 285 -20.11 -2.09 10.37
C PRO A 285 -21.03 -3.20 9.83
N GLY A 286 -20.74 -4.47 10.10
CA GLY A 286 -21.48 -5.62 9.54
C GLY A 286 -23.02 -5.58 9.64
N PRO A 287 -23.63 -5.09 10.74
CA PRO A 287 -25.09 -4.94 10.80
C PRO A 287 -25.68 -3.93 9.82
N ALA A 288 -24.88 -2.99 9.33
CA ALA A 288 -25.30 -1.96 8.37
C ALA A 288 -25.01 -2.36 6.91
N PHE A 289 -23.98 -3.17 6.68
CA PHE A 289 -23.61 -3.67 5.35
C PHE A 289 -24.47 -4.86 4.93
N VAL A 290 -25.68 -4.53 4.47
CA VAL A 290 -26.68 -5.47 3.94
C VAL A 290 -26.78 -5.38 2.42
N THR A 291 -27.47 -6.35 1.81
CA THR A 291 -27.63 -6.44 0.36
C THR A 291 -28.30 -5.22 -0.27
N ASN A 292 -27.95 -4.94 -1.53
CA ASN A 292 -28.50 -3.84 -2.33
C ASN A 292 -28.25 -2.43 -1.74
N ARG A 293 -27.17 -2.27 -0.98
CA ARG A 293 -26.68 -0.97 -0.50
C ARG A 293 -25.26 -0.71 -0.97
N CYS A 294 -24.93 0.55 -1.18
CA CYS A 294 -23.60 0.96 -1.61
C CYS A 294 -23.04 2.03 -0.68
N TYR A 295 -21.74 1.94 -0.42
CA TYR A 295 -21.04 2.88 0.44
C TYR A 295 -19.79 3.42 -0.25
N PHE A 296 -19.75 4.74 -0.40
CA PHE A 296 -18.59 5.48 -0.87
C PHE A 296 -17.69 5.86 0.32
N LEU A 297 -16.41 5.53 0.24
CA LEU A 297 -15.42 5.93 1.24
C LEU A 297 -14.76 7.24 0.78
N ALA A 298 -14.95 8.32 1.54
CA ALA A 298 -14.18 9.55 1.36
C ALA A 298 -12.68 9.32 1.66
N GLY A 299 -11.80 10.11 1.05
CA GLY A 299 -10.36 9.90 1.19
C GLY A 299 -9.88 10.04 2.64
N GLY A 300 -9.14 9.04 3.15
CA GLY A 300 -8.66 9.06 4.54
C GLY A 300 -8.35 7.69 5.14
N VAL A 301 -8.04 7.67 6.43
CA VAL A 301 -7.76 6.44 7.19
C VAL A 301 -8.98 6.04 8.01
N TYR A 302 -9.41 4.79 7.87
CA TYR A 302 -10.55 4.22 8.59
C TYR A 302 -10.04 3.21 9.60
N GLN A 303 -10.17 3.56 10.88
CA GLN A 303 -9.79 2.67 11.97
C GLN A 303 -11.01 1.94 12.51
N TRP A 304 -11.09 0.63 12.28
CA TRP A 304 -12.22 -0.21 12.68
C TRP A 304 -11.91 -0.95 13.99
N GLN A 305 -12.21 -0.34 15.14
CA GLN A 305 -11.76 -0.83 16.45
C GLN A 305 -12.28 -2.22 16.84
N ARG A 306 -13.43 -2.63 16.29
CA ARG A 306 -14.08 -3.92 16.57
C ARG A 306 -14.02 -4.89 15.38
N GLY A 307 -13.21 -4.57 14.38
CA GLY A 307 -13.19 -5.29 13.11
C GLY A 307 -14.08 -4.65 12.07
N TYR A 308 -14.00 -5.21 10.88
CA TYR A 308 -14.73 -4.81 9.69
C TYR A 308 -15.39 -6.05 9.11
N THR A 309 -16.72 -6.06 9.10
CA THR A 309 -17.49 -7.11 8.42
C THR A 309 -18.30 -6.52 7.27
N ASN A 310 -18.19 -7.09 6.07
CA ASN A 310 -19.09 -6.80 4.95
C ASN A 310 -19.88 -8.07 4.58
N ASN A 311 -21.19 -8.01 4.78
CA ASN A 311 -22.09 -9.16 4.65
C ASN A 311 -23.01 -9.08 3.42
N GLY A 312 -22.89 -8.04 2.60
CA GLY A 312 -23.85 -7.83 1.50
C GLY A 312 -23.76 -6.51 0.75
N ALA A 313 -23.03 -5.52 1.25
CA ALA A 313 -22.97 -4.21 0.60
C ALA A 313 -21.82 -4.14 -0.41
N PHE A 314 -21.91 -3.20 -1.35
CA PHE A 314 -20.77 -2.81 -2.17
C PHE A 314 -20.09 -1.57 -1.58
N VAL A 315 -18.80 -1.68 -1.25
CA VAL A 315 -18.04 -0.60 -0.59
C VAL A 315 -16.85 -0.20 -1.47
N SER A 316 -16.74 1.07 -1.82
CA SER A 316 -15.65 1.54 -2.70
C SER A 316 -15.31 3.01 -2.50
N ASN A 317 -14.11 3.43 -2.88
CA ASN A 317 -13.74 4.85 -3.03
C ASN A 317 -13.62 5.29 -4.51
N GLU A 318 -14.03 4.46 -5.46
CA GLU A 318 -13.98 4.73 -6.91
C GLU A 318 -15.04 5.73 -7.35
N LEU A 319 -14.62 6.85 -7.94
CA LEU A 319 -15.55 7.82 -8.52
C LEU A 319 -15.85 7.43 -9.97
N ARG A 320 -17.11 7.09 -10.27
CA ARG A 320 -17.55 6.62 -11.60
C ARG A 320 -18.63 7.51 -12.20
N PRO A 321 -18.77 7.60 -13.53
CA PRO A 321 -19.90 8.30 -14.14
C PRO A 321 -21.22 7.53 -13.95
N PRO A 322 -22.38 8.19 -14.06
CA PRO A 322 -23.63 7.47 -14.30
C PRO A 322 -23.59 6.82 -15.68
N ASP A 323 -24.26 5.67 -15.85
CA ASP A 323 -24.31 4.94 -17.13
C ASP A 323 -22.93 4.77 -17.79
N GLU A 324 -22.04 4.02 -17.13
CA GLU A 324 -20.70 3.70 -17.66
C GLU A 324 -20.81 3.12 -19.09
N PRO A 325 -20.02 3.62 -20.06
CA PRO A 325 -20.02 3.13 -21.44
C PRO A 325 -19.23 1.83 -21.57
N VAL A 326 -19.38 1.12 -22.70
CA VAL A 326 -18.37 0.13 -23.08
C VAL A 326 -17.06 0.87 -23.36
N TYR A 327 -15.93 0.39 -22.80
CA TYR A 327 -14.64 1.11 -22.82
C TYR A 327 -14.16 1.63 -24.19
N ASN A 328 -14.58 0.99 -25.30
CA ASN A 328 -14.21 1.37 -26.66
C ASN A 328 -15.38 1.93 -27.50
N ASP A 329 -16.55 2.10 -26.90
CA ASP A 329 -17.75 2.58 -27.57
C ASP A 329 -18.66 3.34 -26.60
N ASN A 330 -18.63 4.68 -26.67
CA ASN A 330 -19.47 5.57 -25.87
C ASN A 330 -20.95 5.58 -26.32
N THR A 331 -21.30 4.87 -27.40
CA THR A 331 -22.68 4.71 -27.89
C THR A 331 -23.32 3.40 -27.46
N THR A 332 -22.65 2.62 -26.61
CA THR A 332 -23.20 1.41 -25.99
C THR A 332 -22.95 1.45 -24.49
N ARG A 333 -24.00 1.26 -23.68
CA ARG A 333 -23.88 1.18 -22.21
C ARG A 333 -23.22 -0.13 -21.82
N ALA A 334 -22.26 -0.11 -20.89
CA ALA A 334 -21.64 -1.33 -20.39
C ALA A 334 -22.66 -2.22 -19.68
N GLY A 335 -22.61 -3.53 -19.99
CA GLY A 335 -23.45 -4.53 -19.31
C GLY A 335 -23.09 -4.69 -17.84
N HIS A 336 -21.83 -4.43 -17.48
CA HIS A 336 -21.34 -4.40 -16.11
C HIS A 336 -21.07 -2.95 -15.70
N GLN A 337 -21.67 -2.49 -14.61
CA GLN A 337 -21.40 -1.18 -14.02
C GLN A 337 -20.76 -1.41 -12.66
N LEU A 338 -19.71 -0.68 -12.30
CA LEU A 338 -18.97 -0.88 -11.05
C LEU A 338 -19.91 -0.88 -9.84
N TRP A 339 -20.78 0.11 -9.77
CA TRP A 339 -21.70 0.29 -8.64
C TRP A 339 -22.96 -0.59 -8.73
N ASN A 340 -23.06 -1.48 -9.72
CA ASN A 340 -24.09 -2.50 -9.80
C ASN A 340 -23.58 -3.94 -9.52
N THR A 341 -22.36 -4.07 -9.00
CA THR A 341 -21.73 -5.38 -8.80
C THR A 341 -22.48 -6.22 -7.77
N ASP A 342 -22.97 -5.62 -6.66
CA ASP A 342 -23.91 -6.24 -5.70
C ASP A 342 -25.04 -5.32 -5.23
N GLY A 343 -25.23 -4.21 -5.95
CA GLY A 343 -26.23 -3.18 -5.66
C GLY A 343 -26.87 -2.63 -6.93
N ASN A 344 -27.71 -1.60 -6.79
CA ASN A 344 -28.25 -0.84 -7.92
C ASN A 344 -27.92 0.63 -7.72
N CYS A 345 -26.62 0.96 -7.71
CA CYS A 345 -26.11 2.27 -7.34
C CYS A 345 -25.29 2.95 -8.44
N ALA A 346 -25.20 2.37 -9.64
CA ALA A 346 -24.49 2.96 -10.76
C ALA A 346 -25.07 4.28 -11.28
N GLY A 347 -26.21 4.71 -10.73
CA GLY A 347 -26.91 5.88 -11.21
C GLY A 347 -27.33 5.71 -12.67
N ALA A 348 -27.93 6.76 -13.20
CA ALA A 348 -28.33 6.86 -14.59
C ALA A 348 -28.62 8.32 -14.90
N PHE A 349 -28.65 8.70 -16.18
CA PHE A 349 -29.12 10.03 -16.54
C PHE A 349 -29.99 10.03 -17.79
N GLN A 350 -30.80 11.08 -17.90
CA GLN A 350 -31.68 11.33 -19.03
C GLN A 350 -31.47 12.74 -19.54
N VAL A 351 -31.58 12.87 -20.85
CA VAL A 351 -31.60 14.15 -21.56
C VAL A 351 -32.90 14.28 -22.33
N SER A 352 -33.53 15.44 -22.25
CA SER A 352 -34.79 15.72 -22.95
C SER A 352 -34.81 17.15 -23.46
N GLY A 353 -35.43 17.37 -24.62
CA GLY A 353 -35.79 18.71 -25.06
C GLY A 353 -37.05 19.12 -24.31
N VAL A 354 -37.08 20.32 -23.74
CA VAL A 354 -38.25 20.84 -23.02
C VAL A 354 -38.57 22.28 -23.44
N PHE A 355 -39.79 22.72 -23.17
CA PHE A 355 -40.14 24.13 -23.27
C PHE A 355 -39.36 24.95 -22.25
N GLY A 356 -38.77 26.05 -22.69
CA GLY A 356 -37.99 26.94 -21.82
C GLY A 356 -37.49 28.16 -22.55
N SER A 357 -36.74 29.00 -21.83
CA SER A 357 -36.10 30.19 -22.40
C SER A 357 -34.81 30.54 -21.64
N PRO A 358 -33.88 31.30 -22.24
CA PRO A 358 -33.81 31.66 -23.67
C PRO A 358 -33.55 30.44 -24.57
N ASN A 359 -34.12 30.47 -25.78
CA ASN A 359 -34.06 29.36 -26.73
C ASN A 359 -32.64 29.15 -27.26
N ILE A 360 -32.13 27.92 -27.20
CA ILE A 360 -30.86 27.57 -27.84
C ILE A 360 -30.95 27.92 -29.32
N THR A 361 -30.09 28.83 -29.74
CA THR A 361 -30.05 29.40 -31.10
C THR A 361 -29.63 28.41 -32.19
N ARG A 362 -28.96 27.31 -31.81
CA ARG A 362 -28.54 26.24 -32.71
C ARG A 362 -29.43 25.01 -32.54
N GLU A 363 -30.45 24.93 -33.39
CA GLU A 363 -31.33 23.76 -33.50
C GLU A 363 -30.59 22.54 -34.09
N GLY A 364 -31.08 21.34 -33.77
CA GLY A 364 -30.53 20.08 -34.24
C GLY A 364 -30.31 19.05 -33.14
N THR A 365 -29.64 17.96 -33.49
CA THR A 365 -29.29 16.90 -32.54
C THR A 365 -28.04 17.28 -31.77
N TRP A 366 -28.18 17.39 -30.46
CA TRP A 366 -27.09 17.54 -29.51
C TRP A 366 -26.75 16.19 -28.87
N ALA A 367 -25.49 16.00 -28.52
CA ALA A 367 -25.03 14.85 -27.75
C ALA A 367 -24.50 15.31 -26.39
N ILE A 368 -24.75 14.53 -25.35
CA ILE A 368 -24.46 14.87 -23.95
C ILE A 368 -23.76 13.70 -23.26
N GLU A 369 -22.68 14.02 -22.55
CA GLU A 369 -21.96 13.12 -21.64
C GLU A 369 -21.81 13.79 -20.27
N LEU A 370 -21.80 12.99 -19.21
CA LEU A 370 -21.61 13.45 -17.83
C LEU A 370 -20.34 12.86 -17.23
N THR A 371 -19.69 13.63 -16.36
CA THR A 371 -18.68 13.11 -15.43
C THR A 371 -19.11 13.41 -14.00
N SER A 372 -18.85 12.50 -13.09
CA SER A 372 -19.03 12.70 -11.65
C SER A 372 -17.85 13.47 -11.08
N VAL A 373 -18.12 14.45 -10.22
CA VAL A 373 -17.10 15.33 -9.64
C VAL A 373 -17.20 15.30 -8.12
N ARG A 374 -16.04 15.25 -7.47
CA ARG A 374 -15.88 15.31 -6.01
C ARG A 374 -14.66 16.12 -5.64
N THR A 375 -14.67 16.80 -4.49
CA THR A 375 -13.46 17.44 -3.97
C THR A 375 -13.04 16.75 -2.68
N GLU A 376 -11.79 16.30 -2.62
CA GLU A 376 -11.18 15.71 -1.43
C GLU A 376 -10.22 16.72 -0.80
N THR A 377 -10.04 16.69 0.52
CA THR A 377 -9.07 17.58 1.19
C THR A 377 -8.07 16.77 1.99
N TYR A 378 -6.78 17.04 1.77
CA TYR A 378 -5.68 16.41 2.49
C TYR A 378 -4.69 17.48 2.95
N ASN A 379 -4.32 17.47 4.24
CA ASN A 379 -3.45 18.48 4.87
C ASN A 379 -3.83 19.94 4.56
N GLY A 380 -5.13 20.23 4.45
CA GLY A 380 -5.65 21.57 4.15
C GLY A 380 -5.59 21.97 2.67
N VAL A 381 -5.14 21.08 1.78
CA VAL A 381 -5.15 21.28 0.32
C VAL A 381 -6.30 20.47 -0.27
N SER A 382 -7.10 21.11 -1.13
CA SER A 382 -8.23 20.47 -1.82
C SER A 382 -7.83 19.99 -3.21
N TYR A 383 -8.27 18.79 -3.56
CA TYR A 383 -8.02 18.10 -4.81
C TYR A 383 -9.36 17.73 -5.45
N THR A 384 -9.62 18.26 -6.65
CA THR A 384 -10.82 17.92 -7.42
C THR A 384 -10.59 16.62 -8.18
N ARG A 385 -11.53 15.70 -8.02
CA ARG A 385 -11.65 14.40 -8.69
C ARG A 385 -12.77 14.48 -9.73
N GLU A 386 -12.53 13.96 -10.91
CA GLU A 386 -13.49 13.94 -12.02
C GLU A 386 -13.43 12.59 -12.75
N SER A 387 -14.56 11.87 -12.80
CA SER A 387 -14.67 10.55 -13.45
C SER A 387 -14.41 10.59 -14.96
N ALA A 388 -14.19 9.42 -15.55
CA ALA A 388 -14.35 9.23 -16.99
C ALA A 388 -15.78 9.65 -17.44
N PRO A 389 -15.97 10.03 -18.72
CA PRO A 389 -17.29 10.36 -19.26
C PRO A 389 -18.22 9.16 -19.29
N SER A 390 -19.51 9.43 -19.08
CA SER A 390 -20.61 8.48 -19.23
C SER A 390 -20.79 8.01 -20.68
N TYR A 391 -21.67 7.03 -20.85
CA TYR A 391 -22.34 6.78 -22.12
C TYR A 391 -22.98 8.06 -22.67
N CYS A 392 -22.93 8.22 -23.98
CA CYS A 392 -23.41 9.40 -24.69
C CYS A 392 -24.91 9.28 -25.00
N HIS A 393 -25.70 10.26 -24.53
CA HIS A 393 -27.08 10.41 -24.94
C HIS A 393 -27.23 11.49 -26.00
N THR A 394 -28.26 11.36 -26.86
CA THR A 394 -28.60 12.39 -27.84
C THR A 394 -29.98 12.98 -27.57
N VAL A 395 -30.14 14.27 -27.88
CA VAL A 395 -31.37 15.02 -27.70
C VAL A 395 -31.58 15.94 -28.89
N SER A 396 -32.82 16.04 -29.37
CA SER A 396 -33.17 16.98 -30.43
C SER A 396 -33.64 18.30 -29.82
N VAL A 397 -33.05 19.40 -30.25
CA VAL A 397 -33.45 20.76 -29.91
C VAL A 397 -34.18 21.36 -31.11
N THR A 398 -35.40 21.84 -30.88
CA THR A 398 -36.29 22.42 -31.90
C THR A 398 -36.92 23.72 -31.37
N ASP A 399 -37.58 24.46 -32.25
CA ASP A 399 -38.40 25.64 -31.92
C ASP A 399 -39.41 25.42 -30.77
N THR A 400 -39.94 24.21 -30.66
CA THR A 400 -40.95 23.77 -29.70
C THR A 400 -40.36 23.15 -28.45
N LEU A 401 -39.13 22.63 -28.50
CA LEU A 401 -38.39 22.13 -27.35
C LEU A 401 -37.00 22.79 -27.31
N PRO A 402 -36.95 24.11 -27.04
CA PRO A 402 -35.79 24.94 -27.35
C PRO A 402 -34.68 24.89 -26.32
N VAL A 403 -34.82 24.14 -25.23
CA VAL A 403 -33.78 23.98 -24.19
C VAL A 403 -33.61 22.51 -23.84
N ILE A 404 -32.43 22.15 -23.35
CA ILE A 404 -32.09 20.79 -22.93
C ILE A 404 -32.27 20.69 -21.41
N GLN A 405 -33.07 19.74 -20.96
CA GLN A 405 -33.10 19.31 -19.57
C GLN A 405 -32.21 18.09 -19.40
N VAL A 406 -31.37 18.11 -18.37
CA VAL A 406 -30.61 16.96 -17.90
C VAL A 406 -31.16 16.55 -16.53
N GLN A 407 -31.41 15.27 -16.35
CA GLN A 407 -31.86 14.67 -15.09
C GLN A 407 -30.93 13.52 -14.73
N VAL A 408 -30.46 13.46 -13.49
CA VAL A 408 -29.45 12.51 -13.03
C VAL A 408 -29.96 11.78 -11.80
N SER A 409 -29.93 10.45 -11.85
CA SER A 409 -29.94 9.58 -10.67
C SER A 409 -28.52 9.48 -10.17
N ASN A 410 -28.29 9.88 -8.92
CA ASN A 410 -26.93 10.05 -8.42
C ASN A 410 -26.16 8.73 -8.32
N VAL A 411 -24.84 8.85 -8.32
CA VAL A 411 -23.88 7.78 -8.03
C VAL A 411 -23.21 8.05 -6.68
N PRO A 412 -22.75 7.02 -5.94
CA PRO A 412 -22.07 7.22 -4.68
C PRO A 412 -20.84 8.14 -4.83
N GLY A 413 -20.70 9.08 -3.89
CA GLY A 413 -19.54 9.98 -3.80
C GLY A 413 -19.59 11.22 -4.69
N ALA A 414 -20.48 11.29 -5.69
CA ALA A 414 -20.62 12.49 -6.53
C ALA A 414 -21.20 13.68 -5.75
N THR A 415 -20.55 14.82 -5.91
CA THR A 415 -20.92 16.12 -5.28
C THR A 415 -21.46 17.10 -6.30
N SER A 416 -21.13 16.85 -7.57
CA SER A 416 -21.64 17.53 -8.74
C SER A 416 -21.38 16.67 -9.97
N TYR A 417 -21.99 17.04 -11.09
CA TYR A 417 -21.75 16.48 -12.41
C TYR A 417 -21.30 17.58 -13.35
N ASN A 418 -20.22 17.38 -14.08
CA ASN A 418 -19.91 18.22 -15.23
C ASN A 418 -20.70 17.72 -16.44
N VAL A 419 -21.34 18.65 -17.16
CA VAL A 419 -22.14 18.35 -18.34
C VAL A 419 -21.37 18.76 -19.57
N TYR A 420 -21.03 17.77 -20.40
CA TYR A 420 -20.33 17.97 -21.67
C TYR A 420 -21.32 17.87 -22.81
N ALA A 421 -21.28 18.82 -23.74
CA ALA A 421 -22.18 18.90 -24.87
C ALA A 421 -21.45 18.95 -26.22
N ALA A 422 -21.99 18.26 -27.22
CA ALA A 422 -21.54 18.30 -28.60
C ALA A 422 -22.69 18.73 -29.53
N PRO A 423 -22.55 19.83 -30.29
CA PRO A 423 -23.62 20.38 -31.12
C PRO A 423 -23.68 19.82 -32.55
N ALA A 424 -22.80 18.86 -32.89
CA ALA A 424 -22.74 18.19 -34.20
C ALA A 424 -22.06 16.83 -34.08
N ASN A 425 -22.25 15.98 -35.11
CA ASN A 425 -21.68 14.63 -35.25
C ASN A 425 -22.11 13.61 -34.19
N GLY A 426 -23.17 13.91 -33.43
CA GLY A 426 -23.68 13.01 -32.39
C GLY A 426 -22.59 12.67 -31.37
N CYS A 427 -22.53 11.39 -30.98
CA CYS A 427 -21.58 10.90 -29.97
C CYS A 427 -20.12 10.84 -30.44
N LEU A 428 -19.82 11.18 -31.70
CA LEU A 428 -18.44 11.33 -32.16
C LEU A 428 -17.80 12.64 -31.67
N GLY A 429 -18.60 13.58 -31.17
CA GLY A 429 -18.11 14.86 -30.67
C GLY A 429 -17.66 15.84 -31.76
N PRO A 430 -16.82 16.84 -31.42
CA PRO A 430 -16.15 17.01 -30.13
C PRO A 430 -17.12 17.46 -29.02
N PHE A 431 -16.85 17.02 -27.78
CA PHE A 431 -17.56 17.44 -26.58
C PHE A 431 -16.84 18.59 -25.88
N GLY A 432 -17.61 19.55 -25.35
CA GLY A 432 -17.09 20.65 -24.54
C GLY A 432 -17.91 20.86 -23.27
N LEU A 433 -17.29 21.30 -22.19
CA LEU A 433 -17.98 21.56 -20.92
C LEU A 433 -19.02 22.67 -21.08
N ALA A 434 -20.29 22.35 -20.88
CA ALA A 434 -21.42 23.28 -20.97
C ALA A 434 -21.77 23.91 -19.61
N GLY A 435 -21.54 23.18 -18.52
CA GLY A 435 -21.86 23.62 -17.16
C GLY A 435 -21.83 22.46 -16.18
N SER A 436 -22.44 22.64 -15.01
CA SER A 436 -22.46 21.63 -13.96
C SER A 436 -23.80 21.52 -13.26
N ILE A 437 -24.10 20.33 -12.74
CA ILE A 437 -25.26 20.05 -11.89
C ILE A 437 -24.73 19.79 -10.48
N THR A 438 -25.16 20.54 -9.48
CA THR A 438 -24.71 20.33 -8.10
C THR A 438 -25.57 19.27 -7.42
N VAL A 439 -24.95 18.36 -6.68
CA VAL A 439 -25.64 17.45 -5.77
C VAL A 439 -25.72 18.13 -4.39
N PRO A 440 -26.90 18.51 -3.90
CA PRO A 440 -27.02 19.17 -2.62
C PRO A 440 -26.72 18.20 -1.46
N PRO A 441 -26.32 18.73 -0.30
CA PRO A 441 -26.23 17.96 0.94
C PRO A 441 -27.55 17.24 1.27
N ALA A 442 -27.46 16.02 1.80
CA ALA A 442 -28.61 15.47 2.53
C ALA A 442 -28.74 16.16 3.89
N THR A 443 -29.93 16.67 4.19
CA THR A 443 -30.28 17.23 5.50
C THR A 443 -31.12 16.24 6.32
N PRO A 444 -30.75 15.93 7.59
CA PRO A 444 -29.57 16.41 8.32
C PRO A 444 -28.31 15.58 8.02
N GLY A 445 -27.19 16.22 7.66
CA GLY A 445 -25.91 15.55 7.42
C GLY A 445 -24.85 16.43 6.75
N PRO A 446 -23.55 16.05 6.79
CA PRO A 446 -22.48 16.67 6.01
C PRO A 446 -22.77 16.76 4.50
N PRO A 447 -22.09 17.67 3.77
CA PRO A 447 -22.53 18.23 2.48
C PRO A 447 -22.74 17.31 1.26
N GLU A 448 -22.70 15.97 1.33
CA GLU A 448 -22.49 15.15 0.12
C GLU A 448 -23.08 13.74 0.16
N MET A 449 -24.29 13.53 0.68
CA MET A 449 -24.69 12.15 0.99
C MET A 449 -26.06 11.79 0.43
N GLY A 450 -26.10 11.31 -0.81
CA GLY A 450 -27.22 10.50 -1.29
C GLY A 450 -27.55 9.43 -0.26
N GLN A 451 -28.82 9.27 0.08
CA GLN A 451 -29.26 8.25 1.02
C GLN A 451 -29.58 6.97 0.23
N ASN A 452 -29.08 5.82 0.68
CA ASN A 452 -29.30 4.50 0.09
C ASN A 452 -30.79 4.08 0.03
N ASP A 453 -31.69 4.83 0.65
CA ASP A 453 -33.13 4.60 0.70
C ASP A 453 -33.96 5.63 -0.11
N ASN A 454 -33.31 6.61 -0.76
CA ASN A 454 -34.03 7.62 -1.53
C ASN A 454 -34.42 7.11 -2.94
N THR A 455 -35.66 6.64 -3.05
CA THR A 455 -36.25 6.06 -4.28
C THR A 455 -37.19 6.98 -5.05
N ALA A 456 -37.32 8.25 -4.66
CA ALA A 456 -38.33 9.14 -5.23
C ALA A 456 -37.84 9.94 -6.45
N GLY A 457 -38.65 9.94 -7.53
CA GLY A 457 -38.59 10.96 -8.59
C GLY A 457 -37.62 10.72 -9.75
N CYS A 458 -37.10 9.51 -9.92
CA CYS A 458 -36.03 9.14 -10.86
C CYS A 458 -36.32 9.47 -12.33
N PRO A 459 -35.32 9.81 -13.15
CA PRO A 459 -35.48 9.81 -14.60
C PRO A 459 -35.89 8.38 -15.03
N ALA A 460 -36.97 8.28 -15.81
CA ALA A 460 -37.58 6.99 -16.10
C ALA A 460 -36.73 6.17 -17.08
N TYR A 461 -36.08 5.10 -16.59
CA TYR A 461 -35.60 4.01 -17.44
C TYR A 461 -35.99 2.66 -16.83
N SER A 462 -36.83 1.90 -17.56
CA SER A 462 -37.35 0.52 -17.36
C SER A 462 -37.54 -0.06 -15.93
N GLY A 463 -37.51 0.75 -14.89
CA GLY A 463 -37.54 0.35 -13.49
C GLY A 463 -37.97 1.52 -12.60
N THR A 464 -38.48 1.20 -11.42
CA THR A 464 -39.22 2.13 -10.54
C THR A 464 -38.38 2.74 -9.41
N THR A 465 -37.04 2.65 -9.43
CA THR A 465 -36.20 3.06 -8.29
C THR A 465 -34.83 3.63 -8.71
N CYS A 466 -34.52 4.82 -8.22
CA CYS A 466 -33.19 5.43 -8.06
C CYS A 466 -32.79 5.18 -6.61
N SER A 467 -31.52 5.14 -6.30
CA SER A 467 -31.07 4.73 -4.97
C SER A 467 -30.45 5.87 -4.16
N LEU A 468 -30.18 7.04 -4.78
CA LEU A 468 -29.28 8.07 -4.21
C LEU A 468 -29.69 9.53 -4.50
N GLY A 469 -30.93 9.76 -4.94
CA GLY A 469 -31.47 11.09 -5.25
C GLY A 469 -31.58 11.42 -6.74
N ASN A 470 -32.26 12.53 -7.04
CA ASN A 470 -32.48 13.06 -8.39
C ASN A 470 -32.06 14.52 -8.47
N GLU A 471 -31.11 14.82 -9.35
CA GLU A 471 -30.77 16.19 -9.71
C GLU A 471 -31.26 16.55 -11.11
N THR A 472 -31.64 17.81 -11.29
CA THR A 472 -32.04 18.32 -12.61
C THR A 472 -31.46 19.70 -12.90
N ALA A 473 -31.07 19.92 -14.15
CA ALA A 473 -30.63 21.22 -14.64
C ALA A 473 -31.16 21.51 -16.04
N ILE A 474 -31.35 22.79 -16.34
CA ILE A 474 -31.74 23.28 -17.67
C ILE A 474 -30.55 23.97 -18.32
N PHE A 475 -30.22 23.51 -19.53
CA PHE A 475 -29.22 24.07 -20.41
C PHE A 475 -29.94 24.81 -21.54
N ASN A 476 -29.76 26.13 -21.58
CA ASN A 476 -30.42 27.04 -22.49
C ASN A 476 -29.39 27.88 -23.27
N ASP A 477 -29.82 28.88 -24.04
CA ASP A 477 -28.92 29.68 -24.89
C ASP A 477 -27.80 30.39 -24.12
N ASN A 478 -27.99 30.70 -22.84
CA ASN A 478 -26.94 31.33 -22.03
C ASN A 478 -25.74 30.40 -21.82
N LEU A 479 -25.96 29.09 -21.84
CA LEU A 479 -24.93 28.06 -21.66
C LEU A 479 -24.50 27.45 -23.00
N LEU A 480 -25.42 27.30 -23.94
CA LEU A 480 -25.25 26.55 -25.19
C LEU A 480 -25.45 27.38 -26.47
N GLY A 481 -25.52 28.71 -26.39
CA GLY A 481 -25.79 29.58 -27.54
C GLY A 481 -24.65 29.63 -28.56
N LEU A 482 -24.75 30.54 -29.54
CA LEU A 482 -23.83 30.63 -30.70
C LEU A 482 -22.33 30.72 -30.36
N GLY A 483 -21.97 31.16 -29.15
CA GLY A 483 -20.59 31.23 -28.68
C GLY A 483 -20.05 29.93 -28.07
N PHE A 484 -20.90 28.94 -27.78
CA PHE A 484 -20.47 27.65 -27.26
C PHE A 484 -19.76 26.85 -28.34
N ASN A 485 -18.48 26.59 -28.13
CA ASN A 485 -17.67 25.76 -29.01
C ASN A 485 -16.81 24.81 -28.17
N PRO A 486 -16.84 23.50 -28.44
CA PRO A 486 -15.85 22.58 -27.91
C PRO A 486 -14.44 23.02 -28.34
N THR A 487 -13.58 23.33 -27.38
CA THR A 487 -12.23 23.85 -27.61
C THR A 487 -11.21 23.13 -26.72
N LEU A 488 -9.92 23.28 -27.05
CA LEU A 488 -8.80 22.90 -26.19
C LEU A 488 -8.62 23.88 -25.02
N ALA A 489 -9.70 24.34 -24.41
CA ALA A 489 -9.66 25.15 -23.20
C ALA A 489 -9.11 24.33 -22.02
N ALA A 490 -8.54 25.01 -21.03
CA ALA A 490 -8.07 24.35 -19.82
C ALA A 490 -9.23 23.60 -19.11
N PRO A 491 -8.98 22.42 -18.51
CA PRO A 491 -10.01 21.60 -17.86
C PRO A 491 -10.94 22.41 -16.94
N GLY A 492 -12.25 22.17 -16.93
CA GLY A 492 -13.19 22.87 -16.06
C GLY A 492 -13.52 24.31 -16.48
N LEU A 493 -13.11 24.74 -17.68
CA LEU A 493 -13.58 25.99 -18.30
C LEU A 493 -14.64 25.64 -19.34
N VAL A 494 -15.60 26.54 -19.56
CA VAL A 494 -16.62 26.33 -20.59
C VAL A 494 -15.94 26.02 -21.94
N GLY A 495 -16.42 24.95 -22.58
CA GLY A 495 -15.88 24.42 -23.85
C GLY A 495 -14.73 23.43 -23.71
N SER A 496 -14.13 23.22 -22.53
CA SER A 496 -13.03 22.27 -22.35
C SER A 496 -13.45 20.82 -22.59
N HIS A 497 -12.57 19.98 -23.13
CA HIS A 497 -12.86 18.57 -23.36
C HIS A 497 -12.97 17.74 -22.06
N PRO A 498 -13.79 16.66 -22.07
CA PRO A 498 -13.88 15.73 -20.96
C PRO A 498 -12.54 15.01 -20.71
N PRO A 499 -12.39 14.36 -19.55
CA PRO A 499 -11.32 13.39 -19.29
C PRO A 499 -11.32 12.25 -20.30
N SER A 500 -10.27 11.42 -20.27
CA SER A 500 -10.22 10.20 -21.08
C SER A 500 -11.28 9.19 -20.63
N GLY A 501 -11.83 8.46 -21.59
CA GLY A 501 -12.70 7.31 -21.32
C GLY A 501 -11.98 6.20 -20.56
N GLU A 502 -12.78 5.35 -19.94
CA GLU A 502 -12.31 4.15 -19.23
C GLU A 502 -11.60 3.18 -20.18
N THR A 503 -10.76 2.30 -19.64
CA THR A 503 -10.06 1.27 -20.42
C THR A 503 -10.70 -0.10 -20.25
N ALA A 504 -10.26 -1.04 -21.10
CA ALA A 504 -10.84 -2.38 -21.16
C ALA A 504 -10.84 -3.05 -19.78
N PRO A 505 -11.92 -3.75 -19.41
CA PRO A 505 -11.90 -4.56 -18.21
C PRO A 505 -10.81 -5.62 -18.35
N LEU A 506 -10.11 -5.94 -17.26
CA LEU A 506 -9.02 -6.91 -17.32
C LEU A 506 -9.47 -8.32 -17.74
N ARG A 507 -10.76 -8.64 -17.52
CA ARG A 507 -11.39 -9.89 -17.93
C ARG A 507 -12.85 -9.67 -18.31
N SER A 508 -13.41 -10.65 -19.01
CA SER A 508 -14.85 -10.69 -19.28
C SER A 508 -15.64 -10.67 -17.97
N ASN A 509 -16.75 -9.92 -17.95
CA ASN A 509 -17.65 -9.74 -16.80
C ASN A 509 -17.05 -9.00 -15.60
N LEU A 510 -15.99 -8.21 -15.81
CA LEU A 510 -15.53 -7.23 -14.81
C LEU A 510 -15.93 -5.80 -15.22
N PRO A 511 -16.00 -4.86 -14.27
CA PRO A 511 -16.11 -3.43 -14.56
C PRO A 511 -14.92 -2.92 -15.38
N ASN A 512 -15.11 -1.84 -16.13
CA ASN A 512 -14.02 -1.17 -16.85
C ASN A 512 -12.96 -0.62 -15.89
N GLU A 513 -11.73 -0.49 -16.37
CA GLU A 513 -10.65 0.13 -15.58
C GLU A 513 -10.61 1.64 -15.78
N ASN A 514 -10.03 2.34 -14.80
CA ASN A 514 -9.79 3.78 -14.93
C ASN A 514 -8.86 4.05 -16.13
N ALA A 515 -8.91 5.27 -16.66
CA ALA A 515 -8.02 5.69 -17.74
C ALA A 515 -6.55 5.67 -17.27
N ASN A 516 -5.60 5.44 -18.18
CA ASN A 516 -4.19 5.63 -17.85
C ASN A 516 -3.90 7.12 -17.55
N ARG A 517 -2.91 7.39 -16.69
CA ARG A 517 -2.44 8.75 -16.41
C ARG A 517 -1.94 9.44 -17.70
N ALA A 518 -2.36 10.68 -17.90
CA ALA A 518 -1.91 11.50 -19.03
C ALA A 518 -1.99 13.01 -18.69
N ALA A 519 -1.43 13.85 -19.57
CA ALA A 519 -1.50 15.30 -19.41
C ALA A 519 -2.94 15.80 -19.65
N PRO A 520 -3.51 16.66 -18.76
CA PRO A 520 -4.82 17.21 -18.97
C PRO A 520 -4.93 17.93 -20.33
N PRO A 521 -6.04 17.78 -21.07
CA PRO A 521 -7.30 17.18 -20.61
C PRO A 521 -7.36 15.65 -20.64
N ALA A 522 -6.33 14.94 -21.10
CA ALA A 522 -6.36 13.48 -21.11
C ALA A 522 -6.11 12.85 -19.73
N GLY A 523 -6.36 11.55 -19.64
CA GLY A 523 -6.01 10.68 -18.53
C GLY A 523 -7.05 10.60 -17.42
N ASP A 524 -6.79 9.74 -16.44
CA ASP A 524 -7.62 9.64 -15.24
C ASP A 524 -7.48 10.92 -14.39
N ARG A 525 -8.62 11.54 -14.11
CA ARG A 525 -8.75 12.68 -13.20
C ARG A 525 -9.54 12.31 -11.94
N ALA A 526 -10.00 11.08 -11.83
CA ALA A 526 -10.97 10.61 -10.85
C ALA A 526 -10.27 10.03 -9.64
N ASN A 527 -9.37 9.08 -9.85
CA ASN A 527 -8.94 8.17 -8.79
C ASN A 527 -7.42 8.17 -8.61
N GLU A 528 -6.67 8.63 -9.62
CA GLU A 528 -5.20 8.58 -9.59
C GLU A 528 -4.45 9.80 -10.17
N ASN A 529 -3.72 10.51 -9.30
CA ASN A 529 -2.65 11.47 -9.63
C ASN A 529 -2.94 12.61 -10.63
N ALA A 530 -4.06 13.32 -10.45
CA ALA A 530 -4.22 14.67 -11.01
C ALA A 530 -4.02 15.74 -9.92
N CYS A 531 -2.77 16.06 -9.56
CA CYS A 531 -2.54 17.34 -8.87
C CYS A 531 -2.59 18.47 -9.89
N GLN A 532 -3.71 19.18 -9.87
CA GLN A 532 -3.94 20.32 -10.72
C GLN A 532 -3.22 21.55 -10.13
N THR A 533 -2.32 22.19 -10.90
CA THR A 533 -1.85 23.54 -10.53
C THR A 533 -3.02 24.53 -10.52
N VAL A 534 -2.87 25.68 -9.87
CA VAL A 534 -3.81 26.82 -9.97
C VAL A 534 -4.05 27.26 -11.42
N ALA A 535 -3.14 26.92 -12.34
CA ALA A 535 -3.23 27.16 -13.79
C ALA A 535 -3.73 25.95 -14.61
N ARG A 536 -4.21 24.89 -13.95
CA ARG A 536 -4.83 23.72 -14.58
C ARG A 536 -3.94 22.91 -15.54
N ALA A 537 -2.62 22.99 -15.37
CA ALA A 537 -1.63 22.12 -16.00
C ALA A 537 -1.24 20.94 -15.09
N LEU A 538 -0.69 19.86 -15.68
CA LEU A 538 -0.08 18.73 -14.94
C LEU A 538 1.02 19.29 -14.04
N ALA A 539 0.80 19.22 -12.73
CA ALA A 539 1.78 19.62 -11.73
C ALA A 539 2.44 18.38 -11.15
N ILE A 540 3.73 18.50 -10.79
CA ILE A 540 4.22 17.71 -9.67
C ILE A 540 3.40 18.20 -8.47
N CYS A 541 2.62 17.32 -7.86
CA CYS A 541 1.94 17.60 -6.61
C CYS A 541 2.96 18.22 -5.63
N PRO A 542 2.60 19.22 -4.80
CA PRO A 542 3.51 19.74 -3.77
C PRO A 542 4.16 18.61 -2.94
N ASP A 543 3.41 17.51 -2.75
CA ASP A 543 3.83 16.22 -2.21
C ASP A 543 3.17 15.09 -3.01
N ALA A 544 3.77 13.90 -3.14
CA ALA A 544 3.12 12.76 -3.81
C ALA A 544 1.83 12.37 -3.06
N ILE A 545 0.66 12.71 -3.62
CA ILE A 545 -0.68 12.46 -3.06
C ILE A 545 -1.55 11.79 -4.12
N THR A 546 -2.31 10.77 -3.71
CA THR A 546 -3.40 10.17 -4.50
C THR A 546 -4.74 10.65 -3.93
N PRO A 547 -5.45 11.60 -4.59
CA PRO A 547 -6.74 12.09 -4.11
C PRO A 547 -7.77 10.96 -3.96
N GLY A 548 -8.48 10.92 -2.83
CA GLY A 548 -9.50 9.90 -2.57
C GLY A 548 -8.97 8.56 -2.06
N ALA A 549 -7.65 8.38 -1.95
CA ALA A 549 -7.08 7.15 -1.41
C ALA A 549 -7.55 6.87 0.02
N VAL A 550 -7.69 5.58 0.31
CA VAL A 550 -8.18 5.05 1.58
C VAL A 550 -7.20 4.02 2.15
N ALA A 551 -7.08 4.00 3.48
CA ALA A 551 -6.37 2.94 4.20
C ALA A 551 -7.22 2.41 5.36
N PHE A 552 -7.35 1.08 5.46
CA PHE A 552 -7.99 0.42 6.58
C PHE A 552 -6.97 0.07 7.66
N VAL A 553 -7.31 0.36 8.91
CA VAL A 553 -6.54 -0.03 10.08
C VAL A 553 -7.40 -0.88 11.01
N ILE A 554 -7.00 -2.13 11.21
CA ILE A 554 -7.67 -3.06 12.14
C ILE A 554 -6.74 -3.32 13.33
N PRO A 555 -6.95 -2.65 14.47
CA PRO A 555 -6.16 -2.89 15.66
C PRO A 555 -6.43 -4.27 16.27
N ASN A 556 -5.60 -4.68 17.24
CA ASN A 556 -5.83 -5.91 17.99
C ASN A 556 -7.25 -6.00 18.57
N GLY A 557 -7.88 -7.17 18.41
CA GLY A 557 -9.23 -7.44 18.90
C GLY A 557 -10.34 -7.28 17.86
N GLY A 558 -10.01 -6.79 16.65
CA GLY A 558 -10.88 -6.77 15.47
C GLY A 558 -10.34 -7.64 14.33
N CYS A 559 -11.22 -8.03 13.41
CA CYS A 559 -10.88 -8.88 12.26
C CYS A 559 -11.51 -8.29 10.99
N VAL A 560 -10.93 -8.59 9.83
CA VAL A 560 -11.60 -8.39 8.55
C VAL A 560 -12.39 -9.63 8.19
N ASN A 561 -13.68 -9.47 7.98
CA ASN A 561 -14.57 -10.52 7.51
C ASN A 561 -15.39 -10.00 6.32
N ASP A 562 -14.76 -10.01 5.16
CA ASP A 562 -15.43 -9.72 3.89
C ASP A 562 -16.05 -11.00 3.36
N THR A 563 -17.35 -11.17 3.53
CA THR A 563 -18.01 -12.42 3.20
C THR A 563 -18.13 -12.64 1.70
N SER A 564 -18.57 -13.82 1.27
CA SER A 564 -18.82 -14.10 -0.15
C SER A 564 -20.11 -13.46 -0.71
N ASN A 565 -20.72 -12.53 0.02
CA ASN A 565 -22.03 -11.93 -0.28
C ASN A 565 -21.96 -10.41 -0.51
N GLY A 566 -20.87 -9.75 -0.13
CA GLY A 566 -20.64 -8.35 -0.43
C GLY A 566 -19.30 -8.19 -1.12
N ASP A 567 -19.06 -6.98 -1.61
CA ASP A 567 -17.89 -6.65 -2.43
C ASP A 567 -17.21 -5.38 -1.90
N ILE A 568 -15.88 -5.34 -1.93
CA ILE A 568 -15.05 -4.21 -1.50
C ILE A 568 -14.03 -3.88 -2.58
N ARG A 569 -14.11 -2.69 -3.17
CA ARG A 569 -13.12 -2.22 -4.15
C ARG A 569 -12.49 -0.92 -3.68
N ILE A 570 -11.29 -0.99 -3.11
CA ILE A 570 -10.60 0.20 -2.57
C ILE A 570 -9.22 0.39 -3.16
N PHE A 571 -8.83 1.66 -3.33
CA PHE A 571 -7.46 2.05 -3.65
C PHE A 571 -6.82 2.90 -2.55
N SER A 572 -5.54 2.62 -2.27
CA SER A 572 -4.68 3.42 -1.42
C SER A 572 -3.86 4.40 -2.26
N GLY A 573 -2.84 5.02 -1.68
CA GLY A 573 -2.08 6.07 -2.34
C GLY A 573 -0.77 6.42 -1.68
N TYR A 574 -0.02 7.31 -2.33
CA TYR A 574 1.32 7.73 -1.90
C TYR A 574 1.36 8.23 -0.45
N GLN A 575 0.34 8.97 0.00
CA GLN A 575 0.27 9.49 1.37
C GLN A 575 0.18 8.42 2.47
N TYR A 576 -0.19 7.19 2.10
CA TYR A 576 -0.26 6.05 3.00
C TYR A 576 0.75 4.96 2.61
N ASN A 577 1.74 5.30 1.77
CA ASN A 577 2.69 4.38 1.15
C ASN A 577 1.98 3.17 0.52
N TRP A 578 0.84 3.42 -0.13
CA TRP A 578 -0.02 2.40 -0.72
C TRP A 578 -0.53 1.32 0.24
N MET A 579 -0.53 1.56 1.55
CA MET A 579 -1.14 0.65 2.51
C MET A 579 -2.67 0.65 2.35
N ALA A 580 -3.25 -0.45 1.86
CA ALA A 580 -4.70 -0.59 1.71
C ALA A 580 -5.35 -1.17 2.96
N LEU A 581 -4.73 -2.19 3.56
CA LEU A 581 -5.15 -2.82 4.82
C LEU A 581 -3.95 -3.03 5.74
N TYR A 582 -4.04 -2.54 6.96
CA TYR A 582 -3.02 -2.67 7.99
C TYR A 582 -3.56 -3.34 9.25
N GLU A 583 -2.86 -4.36 9.72
CA GLU A 583 -2.99 -4.90 11.07
C GLU A 583 -1.65 -4.88 11.81
N PRO A 584 -1.60 -4.55 13.12
CA PRO A 584 -0.36 -4.48 13.86
C PRO A 584 0.32 -5.85 14.00
N GLY A 585 1.64 -5.87 13.84
CA GLY A 585 2.50 -7.04 14.08
C GLY A 585 3.20 -7.02 15.44
N ALA A 586 4.07 -7.98 15.68
CA ALA A 586 4.89 -8.03 16.90
C ALA A 586 5.83 -6.81 17.04
N GLY A 587 6.25 -6.22 15.92
CA GLY A 587 7.06 -5.00 15.90
C GLY A 587 6.27 -3.71 16.13
N ASN A 588 4.93 -3.77 16.13
CA ASN A 588 4.02 -2.66 16.46
C ASN A 588 2.92 -3.16 17.43
N PRO A 589 3.26 -3.51 18.69
CA PRO A 589 2.32 -4.16 19.60
C PRO A 589 1.16 -3.24 20.04
N PRO A 590 -0.01 -3.80 20.42
CA PRO A 590 -0.33 -5.23 20.48
C PRO A 590 -0.58 -5.83 19.09
N ALA A 591 0.05 -6.98 18.81
CA ALA A 591 -0.09 -7.67 17.53
C ALA A 591 -1.54 -8.16 17.33
N ASN A 592 -2.10 -7.99 16.14
CA ASN A 592 -3.39 -8.57 15.77
C ASN A 592 -3.17 -9.98 15.23
N THR A 593 -3.77 -10.96 15.89
CA THR A 593 -3.64 -12.39 15.55
C THR A 593 -4.93 -12.96 15.02
N CYS A 594 -5.79 -12.12 14.42
CA CYS A 594 -7.08 -12.60 13.95
C CYS A 594 -6.96 -13.54 12.73
N SER A 595 -8.01 -14.33 12.52
CA SER A 595 -8.27 -15.06 11.29
C SER A 595 -9.17 -14.22 10.38
N ASN A 596 -8.54 -13.48 9.47
CA ASN A 596 -9.22 -12.67 8.48
C ASN A 596 -9.76 -13.52 7.34
N PHE A 597 -10.86 -13.07 6.79
CA PHE A 597 -11.54 -13.66 5.67
C PHE A 597 -11.76 -12.60 4.59
N LEU A 598 -11.18 -12.82 3.42
CA LEU A 598 -11.29 -11.97 2.24
C LEU A 598 -12.04 -12.75 1.17
N GLY A 599 -13.33 -12.51 1.10
CA GLY A 599 -14.24 -13.03 0.10
C GLY A 599 -14.74 -11.93 -0.82
N ALA A 600 -15.70 -12.31 -1.65
CA ALA A 600 -16.42 -11.40 -2.50
C ALA A 600 -17.66 -12.09 -3.08
N ALA A 601 -18.69 -11.33 -3.43
CA ALA A 601 -19.80 -11.85 -4.20
C ALA A 601 -19.50 -11.85 -5.71
N ILE A 602 -19.00 -10.75 -6.27
CA ILE A 602 -18.65 -10.65 -7.69
C ILE A 602 -17.24 -10.07 -7.91
N ASP A 603 -16.90 -8.89 -7.35
CA ASP A 603 -15.63 -8.17 -7.57
C ASP A 603 -15.15 -7.36 -6.34
N SER A 604 -14.24 -7.91 -5.52
CA SER A 604 -13.45 -7.15 -4.53
C SER A 604 -12.01 -6.92 -5.01
N ALA A 605 -11.44 -5.79 -4.64
CA ALA A 605 -10.05 -5.43 -4.91
C ALA A 605 -9.48 -4.59 -3.77
N PHE A 606 -8.22 -4.85 -3.45
CA PHE A 606 -7.41 -4.01 -2.57
C PHE A 606 -6.21 -3.52 -3.39
N ILE A 607 -6.35 -2.33 -3.97
CA ILE A 607 -5.32 -1.65 -4.76
C ILE A 607 -4.36 -0.98 -3.77
N GLY A 608 -3.30 -1.71 -3.43
CA GLY A 608 -2.29 -1.38 -2.43
C GLY A 608 -1.80 -2.62 -1.67
N LEU A 609 -0.95 -2.44 -0.66
CA LEU A 609 -0.47 -3.54 0.18
C LEU A 609 -1.53 -3.94 1.22
N VAL A 610 -1.81 -5.24 1.29
CA VAL A 610 -2.48 -5.87 2.44
C VAL A 610 -1.42 -6.41 3.40
N TYR A 611 -1.33 -5.82 4.58
CA TYR A 611 -0.28 -6.11 5.56
C TYR A 611 -0.88 -6.53 6.91
N ALA A 612 -0.81 -7.82 7.20
CA ALA A 612 -1.31 -8.43 8.43
C ALA A 612 -0.28 -9.41 9.01
N PRO A 613 0.90 -8.93 9.45
CA PRO A 613 2.09 -9.75 9.72
C PRO A 613 1.93 -10.76 10.86
N ALA A 614 0.93 -10.61 11.74
CA ALA A 614 0.64 -11.52 12.84
C ALA A 614 -0.70 -12.28 12.68
N ALA A 615 -1.47 -11.99 11.63
CA ALA A 615 -2.81 -12.53 11.40
C ALA A 615 -2.83 -13.53 10.24
N ALA A 616 -3.79 -14.45 10.30
CA ALA A 616 -4.06 -15.39 9.21
C ALA A 616 -5.04 -14.75 8.22
N ILE A 617 -4.82 -14.94 6.91
CA ILE A 617 -5.76 -14.51 5.86
C ILE A 617 -6.23 -15.73 5.08
N THR A 618 -7.55 -15.87 4.95
CA THR A 618 -8.18 -16.83 4.03
C THR A 618 -8.84 -16.08 2.87
N VAL A 619 -8.47 -16.44 1.64
CA VAL A 619 -9.07 -15.92 0.40
C VAL A 619 -9.91 -17.03 -0.23
N ASN A 620 -11.24 -16.86 -0.27
CA ASN A 620 -12.18 -17.96 -0.55
C ASN A 620 -12.94 -17.83 -1.89
N LYS A 621 -12.98 -16.67 -2.54
CA LYS A 621 -13.73 -16.51 -3.80
C LYS A 621 -13.07 -15.48 -4.70
N ALA A 622 -12.74 -15.91 -5.91
CA ALA A 622 -11.55 -15.45 -6.64
C ALA A 622 -11.81 -14.68 -7.94
N SER A 623 -13.06 -14.42 -8.32
CA SER A 623 -13.31 -13.40 -9.36
C SER A 623 -12.93 -11.99 -8.90
N ALA A 624 -12.44 -11.84 -7.66
CA ALA A 624 -12.83 -10.76 -6.79
C ALA A 624 -11.89 -10.58 -5.59
N PHE A 625 -10.64 -11.04 -5.65
CA PHE A 625 -9.57 -10.44 -4.84
C PHE A 625 -8.51 -10.02 -5.84
N ARG A 626 -8.82 -8.92 -6.51
CA ARG A 626 -7.98 -8.31 -7.52
C ARG A 626 -6.84 -7.56 -6.85
N THR A 627 -5.65 -7.83 -7.34
CA THR A 627 -4.39 -7.15 -6.99
C THR A 627 -3.68 -6.71 -8.26
N ASP A 628 -4.42 -6.62 -9.38
CA ASP A 628 -3.91 -6.17 -10.68
C ASP A 628 -3.23 -4.81 -10.66
N ASP A 629 -3.49 -4.01 -9.62
CA ASP A 629 -2.75 -2.82 -9.24
C ASP A 629 -2.45 -2.82 -7.71
N GLY A 630 -2.14 -4.00 -7.17
CA GLY A 630 -1.95 -4.26 -5.74
C GLY A 630 -0.47 -4.25 -5.34
N GLY A 631 -0.20 -3.72 -4.14
CA GLY A 631 1.11 -3.76 -3.48
C GLY A 631 1.51 -5.13 -2.93
N GLY A 632 0.72 -6.16 -3.19
CA GLY A 632 0.88 -7.52 -2.69
C GLY A 632 0.15 -7.80 -1.38
N VAL A 633 0.35 -9.02 -0.85
CA VAL A 633 -0.21 -9.48 0.42
C VAL A 633 0.90 -10.04 1.30
N ILE A 634 1.06 -9.49 2.50
CA ILE A 634 1.96 -10.01 3.53
C ILE A 634 1.12 -10.38 4.75
N ALA A 635 1.09 -11.67 5.09
CA ALA A 635 0.34 -12.18 6.24
C ALA A 635 1.17 -13.13 7.09
N TYR A 636 0.68 -13.49 8.27
CA TYR A 636 1.30 -14.57 9.04
C TYR A 636 1.11 -15.91 8.33
N THR A 637 -0.13 -16.26 7.97
CA THR A 637 -0.44 -17.41 7.10
C THR A 637 -1.42 -17.00 6.00
N LEU A 638 -1.30 -17.65 4.84
CA LEU A 638 -2.16 -17.45 3.68
C LEU A 638 -2.86 -18.76 3.31
N THR A 639 -4.18 -18.74 3.22
CA THR A 639 -4.98 -19.87 2.76
C THR A 639 -5.86 -19.46 1.58
N PHE A 640 -5.80 -20.22 0.49
CA PHE A 640 -6.66 -20.05 -0.68
C PHE A 640 -7.65 -21.22 -0.75
N SER A 641 -8.94 -20.92 -0.87
CA SER A 641 -10.01 -21.93 -0.83
C SER A 641 -11.10 -21.65 -1.86
N SER A 642 -11.97 -22.65 -2.07
CA SER A 642 -13.01 -22.71 -3.11
C SER A 642 -12.48 -22.45 -4.52
N GLN A 643 -12.63 -21.24 -5.06
CA GLN A 643 -12.10 -20.88 -6.37
C GLN A 643 -10.73 -20.20 -6.19
N LEU A 644 -9.70 -20.70 -6.87
CA LEU A 644 -8.35 -20.16 -6.72
C LEU A 644 -8.17 -18.84 -7.52
N PRO A 645 -7.59 -17.78 -6.94
CA PRO A 645 -7.49 -16.46 -7.56
C PRO A 645 -6.36 -16.34 -8.58
N THR A 646 -6.44 -15.25 -9.34
CA THR A 646 -5.26 -14.63 -9.93
C THR A 646 -4.89 -13.44 -9.07
N ILE A 647 -3.69 -13.49 -8.50
CA ILE A 647 -3.10 -12.40 -7.75
C ILE A 647 -2.04 -11.80 -8.66
N ILE A 648 -2.19 -10.55 -9.01
CA ILE A 648 -1.17 -9.81 -9.73
C ILE A 648 -0.48 -8.95 -8.67
N GLY A 649 0.82 -8.78 -8.73
CA GLY A 649 1.50 -7.88 -7.81
C GLY A 649 2.27 -6.92 -8.65
N ASP A 650 1.98 -5.64 -8.51
CA ASP A 650 2.91 -4.59 -8.89
C ASP A 650 3.33 -3.79 -7.66
N PRO A 651 4.11 -4.42 -6.77
CA PRO A 651 4.56 -3.76 -5.57
C PRO A 651 5.68 -2.76 -5.82
N ALA A 652 6.12 -2.58 -7.07
CA ALA A 652 6.99 -1.48 -7.46
C ALA A 652 6.19 -0.18 -7.59
N ASP A 653 4.99 -0.26 -8.17
CA ASP A 653 4.12 0.91 -8.37
C ASP A 653 3.15 1.14 -7.20
N TYR A 654 2.66 0.07 -6.56
CA TYR A 654 1.60 0.09 -5.56
C TYR A 654 1.99 -0.51 -4.20
N GLY A 655 3.29 -0.71 -3.94
CA GLY A 655 3.80 -1.20 -2.65
C GLY A 655 4.52 -0.11 -1.85
N PRO A 656 4.53 -0.19 -0.50
CA PRO A 656 5.40 0.66 0.30
C PRO A 656 6.85 0.30 0.03
N VAL A 657 7.70 1.33 -0.05
CA VAL A 657 9.15 1.13 -0.05
C VAL A 657 9.54 0.47 1.27
N PRO A 658 10.30 -0.64 1.27
CA PRO A 658 10.71 -1.31 2.49
C PRO A 658 11.40 -0.33 3.47
N PRO A 659 11.17 -0.44 4.79
CA PRO A 659 11.75 0.50 5.74
C PRO A 659 13.27 0.48 5.67
N GLY A 660 13.85 1.63 6.00
CA GLY A 660 15.30 1.84 5.97
C GLY A 660 16.10 0.87 6.84
N ALA A 661 17.42 0.90 6.67
CA ALA A 661 18.35 0.12 7.48
C ALA A 661 18.05 0.23 8.98
N ARG A 662 18.02 -0.91 9.68
CA ARG A 662 17.70 -0.99 11.11
C ARG A 662 18.61 -1.95 11.85
N LEU A 663 18.73 -1.78 13.17
CA LEU A 663 19.36 -2.79 14.02
C LEU A 663 18.42 -4.01 14.18
N THR A 664 18.99 -5.21 14.12
CA THR A 664 18.26 -6.49 14.03
C THR A 664 18.70 -7.53 15.06
N GLY A 665 19.54 -7.16 16.03
CA GLY A 665 20.04 -8.07 17.05
C GLY A 665 20.76 -7.36 18.18
#